data_AF-A0A0J0XMP4-F1
#
_entry.id   AF-A0A0J0XMP4-F1
#
_cell.length_a   1.000
_cell.length_b   1.000
_cell.length_c   1.000
_cell.angle_alpha   90.00
_cell.angle_beta   90.00
_cell.angle_gamma   90.00
#
_symmetry.space_group_name_H-M   'P 1'
#
loop_
_entity.id
_entity.type
_entity.pdbx_description
1 polymer ?
#
loop_
_entity_poly.entity_id
_entity_poly.type
_entity_poly.pdbx_seq_one_letter_code
_entity_poly.pdbx_strand_id
1 'polypeptide(L)'
;MTCAQAVRLPIRTFSSGPTNSMRGANFLAGLSGNRARETALVVDVGGTTTEVGVLLPTGFPRQAGAFHQLCGVRLNFPMPHVESIGLGGGSRVRKRGGKTTVGPDSVGYRITEDALCFGGDTLTATDIVVAAGRGDCIGDAQRVDHLLQDDVVAAQARIKAMIELVVDTMKTSATDIPLYLVGGGAILVPDELHGVSRVHRFPHYEAANAVGAACAQISAIVDTFEDTSSRSISEVQRMVEARAVQRAIANGADVASTVVVESEAIPIAYTTGRCRFYVKAAGEWTGTAVQDEDFSEEDETPPPTWDSQTPVIAATTANGKLALPVVDPILTAADILEYRPNVQGREWFLSELDLEWIATGCYILGTGGGGNPATTMLAVRELVRSGAKVRVVDIDSLGADKSVCWGGGIGSPEVVLERLDGGDPAAAISALLEFMGKTNCAALAALEIGGSNGMFNMLAGSSQYLNLPIIDGDFMGRAYPTGWQTTVQVFDTSERAEMTLPNAMVSGDGSDMFMTTAKHYKDVDRVLRAACVEMGTHANVACRPLPRAFCQDSLVRNTVSQSWRLGRAVSLATKQSRIGDVGRILVDAVGGSAAARVLFAGKITALGRYIHKGHTYGEITVTALAPGEQEEDLQGETFCGTMRIPFKNENLYCKHLLPSGEEVVVAGVPDLISVLDAQNGLALGTPEYKYGQRVLVLGMTAAPQWTGTQRGLDLGALPAFGYDIPYVALGEYVRPRSVIEEYGS
;
A
#
# COMPACT_ATOMS: atom_id res chain seq x y z
N MET A 1 12.05 -14.77 21.42
CA MET A 1 12.39 -13.42 21.91
C MET A 1 12.48 -13.48 23.42
N THR A 2 13.51 -12.90 24.04
CA THR A 2 13.62 -12.82 25.50
C THR A 2 12.67 -11.76 26.06
N CYS A 3 12.36 -11.78 27.37
CA CYS A 3 11.52 -10.76 27.99
C CYS A 3 12.12 -9.35 27.83
N ALA A 4 13.45 -9.22 27.98
CA ALA A 4 14.15 -7.95 27.80
C ALA A 4 13.99 -7.39 26.36
N GLN A 5 14.11 -8.26 25.36
CA GLN A 5 13.88 -7.88 23.96
C GLN A 5 12.42 -7.46 23.71
N ALA A 6 11.44 -8.15 24.31
CA ALA A 6 10.03 -7.82 24.15
C ALA A 6 9.68 -6.45 24.77
N VAL A 7 10.29 -6.12 25.92
CA VAL A 7 10.16 -4.79 26.55
C VAL A 7 10.75 -3.70 25.66
N ARG A 8 11.91 -3.97 25.04
CA ARG A 8 12.60 -3.00 24.19
C ARG A 8 11.93 -2.81 22.82
N LEU A 9 11.36 -3.87 22.25
CA LEU A 9 10.75 -3.89 20.91
C LEU A 9 9.31 -4.41 20.95
N PRO A 10 8.39 -3.75 21.67
CA PRO A 10 7.01 -4.25 21.85
C PRO A 10 6.27 -4.41 20.53
N ILE A 11 6.60 -3.59 19.52
CA ILE A 11 6.02 -3.66 18.17
C ILE A 11 6.18 -5.03 17.51
N ARG A 12 7.24 -5.79 17.84
CA ARG A 12 7.47 -7.15 17.33
C ARG A 12 6.58 -8.21 17.99
N THR A 13 5.80 -7.83 19.01
CA THR A 13 4.84 -8.72 19.69
C THR A 13 3.40 -8.47 19.22
N PHE A 14 3.17 -7.47 18.37
CA PHE A 14 1.88 -7.17 17.79
C PHE A 14 1.36 -8.36 16.97
N SER A 15 0.05 -8.63 17.06
CA SER A 15 -0.61 -9.75 16.38
C SER A 15 -0.01 -11.14 16.66
N SER A 16 0.72 -11.30 17.78
CA SER A 16 1.24 -12.60 18.23
C SER A 16 0.12 -13.60 18.52
N GLY A 17 -1.02 -13.13 19.05
CA GLY A 17 -2.23 -13.91 19.27
C GLY A 17 -2.68 -14.68 18.03
N PRO A 18 -3.16 -14.02 16.97
CA PRO A 18 -3.63 -14.70 15.77
C PRO A 18 -2.54 -15.56 15.10
N THR A 19 -1.27 -15.12 15.15
CA THR A 19 -0.13 -15.90 14.66
C THR A 19 -0.01 -17.24 15.39
N ASN A 20 -0.09 -17.22 16.72
CA ASN A 20 -0.04 -18.41 17.56
C ASN A 20 -1.25 -19.29 17.30
N SER A 21 -2.46 -18.73 17.22
CA SER A 21 -3.67 -19.51 16.94
C SER A 21 -3.57 -20.26 15.61
N MET A 22 -3.04 -19.64 14.54
CA MET A 22 -2.78 -20.32 13.26
C MET A 22 -1.76 -21.46 13.37
N ARG A 23 -0.66 -21.23 14.08
CA ARG A 23 0.39 -22.23 14.29
C ARG A 23 -0.09 -23.40 15.15
N GLY A 24 -0.85 -23.11 16.19
CA GLY A 24 -1.45 -24.13 17.05
C GLY A 24 -2.54 -24.91 16.37
N ALA A 25 -3.39 -24.26 15.57
CA ALA A 25 -4.39 -24.93 14.72
C ALA A 25 -3.73 -25.95 13.79
N ASN A 26 -2.64 -25.57 13.12
CA ASN A 26 -1.85 -26.47 12.27
C ASN A 26 -1.30 -27.68 13.06
N PHE A 27 -0.75 -27.43 14.25
CA PHE A 27 -0.20 -28.48 15.09
C PHE A 27 -1.27 -29.48 15.54
N LEU A 28 -2.40 -28.98 16.07
CA LEU A 28 -3.51 -29.79 16.57
C LEU A 28 -4.22 -30.57 15.44
N ALA A 29 -4.40 -29.96 14.27
CA ALA A 29 -4.89 -30.64 13.08
C ALA A 29 -3.98 -31.81 12.67
N GLY A 30 -2.65 -31.60 12.76
CA GLY A 30 -1.64 -32.63 12.50
C GLY A 30 -1.68 -33.82 13.47
N LEU A 31 -2.02 -33.60 14.75
CA LEU A 31 -2.21 -34.68 15.73
C LEU A 31 -3.45 -35.53 15.44
N SER A 32 -4.46 -34.93 14.82
CA SER A 32 -5.73 -35.59 14.50
C SER A 32 -5.66 -36.47 13.24
N GLY A 33 -4.45 -36.82 12.78
CA GLY A 33 -4.21 -37.66 11.60
C GLY A 33 -4.37 -36.94 10.26
N ASN A 34 -4.67 -35.64 10.27
CA ASN A 34 -4.97 -34.86 9.08
C ASN A 34 -3.85 -33.86 8.78
N ARG A 35 -2.64 -34.37 8.59
CA ARG A 35 -1.45 -33.58 8.23
C ARG A 35 -1.45 -33.25 6.73
N ALA A 36 -2.60 -32.87 6.18
CA ALA A 36 -2.68 -32.40 4.82
C ALA A 36 -1.87 -31.10 4.73
N ARG A 37 -0.80 -31.11 3.92
CA ARG A 37 -0.12 -29.87 3.50
C ARG A 37 -1.06 -29.13 2.54
N GLU A 38 -2.13 -28.58 3.08
CA GLU A 38 -3.18 -27.88 2.37
C GLU A 38 -3.24 -26.42 2.83
N THR A 39 -3.82 -25.56 2.00
CA THR A 39 -4.17 -24.20 2.41
C THR A 39 -5.45 -24.28 3.24
N ALA A 40 -5.47 -23.69 4.42
CA ALA A 40 -6.64 -23.67 5.30
C ALA A 40 -6.91 -22.26 5.84
N LEU A 41 -8.19 -21.92 6.02
CA LEU A 41 -8.57 -20.77 6.84
C LEU A 41 -8.41 -21.15 8.30
N VAL A 42 -7.95 -20.22 9.13
CA VAL A 42 -8.01 -20.37 10.59
C VAL A 42 -8.92 -19.29 11.11
N VAL A 43 -9.98 -19.68 11.81
CA VAL A 43 -10.93 -18.75 12.43
C VAL A 43 -10.83 -18.93 13.94
N ASP A 44 -10.28 -17.92 14.61
CA ASP A 44 -10.18 -17.85 16.06
C ASP A 44 -11.31 -16.99 16.61
N VAL A 45 -12.28 -17.62 17.27
CA VAL A 45 -13.40 -16.91 17.88
C VAL A 45 -13.17 -16.80 19.38
N GLY A 46 -12.99 -15.58 19.85
CA GLY A 46 -12.85 -15.26 21.27
C GLY A 46 -14.15 -14.84 21.94
N GLY A 47 -14.03 -14.21 23.12
CA GLY A 47 -15.15 -13.60 23.84
C GLY A 47 -15.59 -12.25 23.26
N THR A 48 -14.72 -11.54 22.55
CA THR A 48 -14.96 -10.18 22.03
C THR A 48 -14.86 -10.10 20.51
N THR A 49 -13.93 -10.83 19.92
CA THR A 49 -13.51 -10.68 18.52
C THR A 49 -13.37 -12.04 17.84
N THR A 50 -13.49 -12.02 16.51
CA THR A 50 -13.19 -13.14 15.63
C THR A 50 -12.06 -12.70 14.73
N GLU A 51 -10.99 -13.50 14.68
CA GLU A 51 -9.82 -13.26 13.85
C GLU A 51 -9.72 -14.35 12.79
N VAL A 52 -9.50 -13.95 11.54
CA VAL A 52 -9.39 -14.88 10.40
C VAL A 52 -8.05 -14.71 9.73
N GLY A 53 -7.33 -15.83 9.59
CA GLY A 53 -6.04 -15.92 8.92
C GLY A 53 -6.02 -17.03 7.87
N VAL A 54 -5.02 -17.04 6.99
CA VAL A 54 -4.79 -18.14 6.05
C VAL A 54 -3.50 -18.85 6.40
N LEU A 55 -3.57 -20.16 6.60
CA LEU A 55 -2.45 -21.05 6.76
C LEU A 55 -2.05 -21.62 5.39
N LEU A 56 -0.78 -21.52 5.04
CA LEU A 56 -0.25 -22.07 3.79
C LEU A 56 0.15 -23.54 3.97
N PRO A 57 0.31 -24.32 2.87
CA PRO A 57 0.79 -25.70 2.90
C PRO A 57 2.14 -25.91 3.61
N THR A 58 2.92 -24.84 3.75
CA THR A 58 4.18 -24.80 4.50
C THR A 58 3.98 -24.85 6.02
N GLY A 59 2.75 -24.69 6.51
CA GLY A 59 2.43 -24.59 7.95
C GLY A 59 2.70 -23.20 8.54
N PHE A 60 2.94 -22.20 7.70
CA PHE A 60 3.10 -20.80 8.12
C PHE A 60 1.91 -19.94 7.67
N PRO A 61 1.57 -18.90 8.44
CA PRO A 61 0.58 -17.91 8.01
C PRO A 61 0.97 -17.22 6.72
N ARG A 62 -0.01 -16.96 5.86
CA ARG A 62 0.11 -16.05 4.72
C ARG A 62 0.46 -14.66 5.26
N GLN A 63 1.50 -14.04 4.71
CA GLN A 63 1.87 -12.67 5.05
C GLN A 63 0.88 -11.68 4.43
N ALA A 64 0.77 -10.53 5.09
CA ALA A 64 0.24 -9.28 4.55
C ALA A 64 0.82 -8.97 3.14
N GLY A 65 0.06 -8.21 2.35
CA GLY A 65 0.49 -7.70 1.05
C GLY A 65 1.68 -6.72 1.11
N ALA A 66 1.70 -5.71 0.25
CA ALA A 66 2.82 -4.74 0.22
C ALA A 66 2.94 -3.95 1.53
N PHE A 67 1.82 -3.65 2.17
CA PHE A 67 1.75 -2.97 3.46
C PHE A 67 0.59 -3.55 4.27
N HIS A 68 0.65 -3.37 5.58
CA HIS A 68 -0.49 -3.64 6.45
C HIS A 68 -0.82 -2.40 7.26
N GLN A 69 -2.09 -2.26 7.63
CA GLN A 69 -2.52 -1.20 8.53
C GLN A 69 -2.74 -1.79 9.92
N LEU A 70 -2.26 -1.09 10.95
CA LEU A 70 -2.55 -1.40 12.34
C LEU A 70 -2.99 -0.13 13.03
N CYS A 71 -4.20 -0.13 13.60
CA CYS A 71 -4.78 1.04 14.27
C CYS A 71 -4.72 2.32 13.42
N GLY A 72 -4.97 2.21 12.12
CA GLY A 72 -4.91 3.35 11.20
C GLY A 72 -3.51 3.66 10.65
N VAL A 73 -2.45 3.05 11.19
CA VAL A 73 -1.06 3.31 10.78
C VAL A 73 -0.59 2.27 9.76
N ARG A 74 -0.12 2.73 8.60
CA ARG A 74 0.50 1.87 7.58
C ARG A 74 1.89 1.46 8.04
N LEU A 75 2.18 0.16 7.99
CA LEU A 75 3.42 -0.45 8.46
C LEU A 75 4.15 -1.13 7.30
N ASN A 76 5.49 -1.13 7.39
CA ASN A 76 6.39 -1.71 6.38
C ASN A 76 7.13 -2.98 6.88
N PHE A 77 6.78 -3.50 8.06
CA PHE A 77 7.36 -4.77 8.53
C PHE A 77 6.40 -5.94 8.28
N PRO A 78 6.93 -7.14 7.98
CA PRO A 78 6.11 -8.30 7.66
C PRO A 78 5.28 -8.74 8.88
N MET A 79 3.98 -8.93 8.65
CA MET A 79 3.03 -9.50 9.61
C MET A 79 2.11 -10.49 8.89
N PRO A 80 1.60 -11.52 9.59
CA PRO A 80 0.52 -12.34 9.06
C PRO A 80 -0.68 -11.49 8.65
N HIS A 81 -1.26 -11.82 7.50
CA HIS A 81 -2.52 -11.21 7.07
C HIS A 81 -3.63 -11.77 7.96
N VAL A 82 -4.25 -10.89 8.74
CA VAL A 82 -5.33 -11.22 9.67
C VAL A 82 -6.43 -10.18 9.51
N GLU A 83 -7.65 -10.64 9.31
CA GLU A 83 -8.86 -9.81 9.38
C GLU A 83 -9.54 -10.02 10.72
N SER A 84 -10.01 -8.93 11.34
CA SER A 84 -10.65 -8.98 12.66
C SER A 84 -12.01 -8.30 12.62
N ILE A 85 -13.01 -8.97 13.19
CA ILE A 85 -14.36 -8.42 13.35
C ILE A 85 -14.78 -8.46 14.83
N GLY A 86 -15.62 -7.49 15.24
CA GLY A 86 -16.20 -7.39 16.58
C GLY A 86 -17.31 -8.41 16.84
N LEU A 87 -16.98 -9.70 16.73
CA LEU A 87 -17.86 -10.84 16.96
C LEU A 87 -17.18 -11.84 17.88
N GLY A 88 -17.75 -12.12 19.04
CA GLY A 88 -17.30 -13.15 19.96
C GLY A 88 -18.45 -13.58 20.88
N GLY A 89 -18.18 -14.49 21.82
CA GLY A 89 -19.21 -15.04 22.71
C GLY A 89 -20.03 -13.97 23.44
N GLY A 90 -19.35 -12.92 23.93
CA GLY A 90 -19.96 -11.82 24.66
C GLY A 90 -20.53 -10.70 23.79
N SER A 91 -20.50 -10.82 22.46
CA SER A 91 -21.04 -9.79 21.57
C SER A 91 -22.53 -9.59 21.83
N ARG A 92 -22.92 -8.33 22.03
CA ARG A 92 -24.29 -7.96 22.41
C ARG A 92 -25.25 -8.12 21.23
N VAL A 93 -26.38 -8.77 21.47
CA VAL A 93 -27.43 -8.99 20.47
C VAL A 93 -28.58 -8.03 20.73
N ARG A 94 -28.97 -7.27 19.71
CA ARG A 94 -30.04 -6.26 19.82
C ARG A 94 -30.98 -6.32 18.63
N LYS A 95 -32.26 -6.07 18.90
CA LYS A 95 -33.30 -5.86 17.89
C LYS A 95 -33.64 -4.36 17.82
N ARG A 96 -33.41 -3.72 16.68
CA ARG A 96 -33.77 -2.32 16.43
C ARG A 96 -34.52 -2.22 15.11
N GLY A 97 -35.74 -1.65 15.12
CA GLY A 97 -36.53 -1.44 13.91
C GLY A 97 -36.81 -2.72 13.11
N GLY A 98 -37.01 -3.86 13.78
CA GLY A 98 -37.23 -5.17 13.12
C GLY A 98 -35.96 -5.87 12.61
N LYS A 99 -34.77 -5.25 12.75
CA LYS A 99 -33.49 -5.83 12.34
C LYS A 99 -32.68 -6.30 13.54
N THR A 100 -32.12 -7.51 13.44
CA THR A 100 -31.20 -8.07 14.44
C THR A 100 -29.76 -7.62 14.16
N THR A 101 -29.06 -7.18 15.20
CA THR A 101 -27.66 -6.75 15.18
C THR A 101 -26.87 -7.49 16.24
N VAL A 102 -25.59 -7.78 15.97
CA VAL A 102 -24.66 -8.47 16.86
C VAL A 102 -23.37 -7.66 16.93
N GLY A 103 -22.93 -7.29 18.13
CA GLY A 103 -21.75 -6.44 18.33
C GLY A 103 -21.93 -5.00 17.80
N PRO A 104 -20.82 -4.24 17.62
CA PRO A 104 -19.42 -4.65 17.86
C PRO A 104 -19.01 -4.64 19.34
N ASP A 105 -19.80 -4.02 20.23
CA ASP A 105 -19.56 -4.04 21.66
C ASP A 105 -19.85 -5.43 22.26
N SER A 106 -19.05 -5.79 23.27
CA SER A 106 -19.10 -7.07 23.95
C SER A 106 -19.01 -6.86 25.47
N VAL A 107 -19.60 -7.77 26.24
CA VAL A 107 -19.41 -7.85 27.71
C VAL A 107 -18.02 -8.41 28.08
N GLY A 108 -17.29 -8.95 27.11
CA GLY A 108 -15.90 -9.38 27.24
C GLY A 108 -15.70 -10.41 28.36
N TYR A 109 -14.75 -10.14 29.25
CA TYR A 109 -14.41 -11.04 30.37
C TYR A 109 -15.57 -11.22 31.38
N ARG A 110 -16.57 -10.33 31.37
CA ARG A 110 -17.74 -10.40 32.27
C ARG A 110 -18.87 -11.26 31.72
N ILE A 111 -18.63 -12.07 30.69
CA ILE A 111 -19.66 -12.91 30.07
C ILE A 111 -20.37 -13.83 31.08
N THR A 112 -19.64 -14.35 32.08
CA THR A 112 -20.19 -15.21 33.14
C THR A 112 -20.99 -14.46 34.20
N GLU A 113 -21.03 -13.13 34.15
CA GLU A 113 -21.79 -12.27 35.07
C GLU A 113 -22.95 -11.59 34.34
N ASP A 114 -22.70 -11.07 33.14
CA ASP A 114 -23.62 -10.20 32.42
C ASP A 114 -24.56 -10.96 31.45
N ALA A 115 -24.18 -12.14 30.94
CA ALA A 115 -24.99 -12.87 29.96
C ALA A 115 -26.18 -13.58 30.60
N LEU A 116 -27.29 -13.73 29.85
CA LEU A 116 -28.55 -14.26 30.38
C LEU A 116 -28.43 -15.71 30.88
N CYS A 117 -27.73 -16.57 30.16
CA CYS A 117 -27.54 -17.97 30.52
C CYS A 117 -26.72 -18.14 31.81
N PHE A 118 -25.98 -17.12 32.25
CA PHE A 118 -25.29 -17.10 33.55
C PHE A 118 -26.03 -16.30 34.64
N GLY A 119 -27.16 -15.69 34.29
CA GLY A 119 -28.01 -14.96 35.22
C GLY A 119 -27.84 -13.45 35.24
N GLY A 120 -27.13 -12.88 34.27
CA GLY A 120 -27.10 -11.46 34.03
C GLY A 120 -28.34 -10.95 33.27
N ASP A 121 -28.25 -9.73 32.77
CA ASP A 121 -29.36 -8.99 32.13
C ASP A 121 -29.14 -8.67 30.65
N THR A 122 -27.98 -9.07 30.09
CA THR A 122 -27.55 -8.69 28.75
C THR A 122 -27.64 -9.88 27.80
N LEU A 123 -28.40 -9.74 26.71
CA LEU A 123 -28.44 -10.75 25.65
C LEU A 123 -27.15 -10.75 24.82
N THR A 124 -26.48 -11.90 24.76
CA THR A 124 -25.20 -12.10 24.07
C THR A 124 -25.28 -13.16 22.98
N ALA A 125 -24.23 -13.27 22.14
CA ALA A 125 -24.14 -14.30 21.11
C ALA A 125 -24.10 -15.71 21.71
N THR A 126 -23.48 -15.90 22.88
CA THR A 126 -23.52 -17.18 23.61
C THR A 126 -24.94 -17.57 24.02
N ASP A 127 -25.75 -16.62 24.49
CA ASP A 127 -27.16 -16.88 24.85
C ASP A 127 -27.98 -17.40 23.66
N ILE A 128 -27.74 -16.85 22.47
CA ILE A 128 -28.39 -17.30 21.22
C ILE A 128 -28.02 -18.74 20.87
N VAL A 129 -26.76 -19.14 21.10
CA VAL A 129 -26.31 -20.51 20.85
C VAL A 129 -26.96 -21.49 21.84
N VAL A 130 -27.00 -21.13 23.14
CA VAL A 130 -27.66 -21.92 24.18
C VAL A 130 -29.17 -22.07 23.88
N ALA A 131 -29.84 -20.97 23.52
CA ALA A 131 -31.27 -20.98 23.18
C ALA A 131 -31.59 -21.81 21.92
N ALA A 132 -30.63 -21.95 21.00
CA ALA A 132 -30.75 -22.80 19.83
C ALA A 132 -30.51 -24.30 20.15
N GLY A 133 -30.33 -24.67 21.42
CA GLY A 133 -30.05 -26.04 21.85
C GLY A 133 -28.64 -26.50 21.49
N ARG A 134 -27.68 -25.56 21.39
CA ARG A 134 -26.25 -25.87 21.20
C ARG A 134 -25.48 -25.40 22.43
N GLY A 135 -24.52 -26.19 22.90
CA GLY A 135 -23.69 -25.83 24.05
C GLY A 135 -24.26 -26.27 25.40
N ASP A 136 -24.68 -27.53 25.50
CA ASP A 136 -25.28 -28.18 26.69
C ASP A 136 -24.46 -28.04 28.00
N CYS A 137 -23.20 -27.61 27.91
CA CYS A 137 -22.29 -27.40 29.03
C CYS A 137 -22.08 -25.91 29.42
N ILE A 138 -22.84 -24.98 28.85
CA ILE A 138 -22.64 -23.53 29.00
C ILE A 138 -23.84 -22.87 29.67
N GLY A 139 -23.62 -22.36 30.89
CA GLY A 139 -24.66 -21.67 31.66
C GLY A 139 -25.86 -22.56 31.95
N ASP A 140 -27.01 -21.93 32.13
CA ASP A 140 -28.31 -22.54 32.41
C ASP A 140 -29.29 -22.23 31.27
N ALA A 141 -29.61 -23.24 30.47
CA ALA A 141 -30.48 -23.11 29.30
C ALA A 141 -31.89 -22.61 29.65
N GLN A 142 -32.40 -22.93 30.85
CA GLN A 142 -33.72 -22.49 31.29
C GLN A 142 -33.85 -20.97 31.34
N ARG A 143 -32.72 -20.25 31.48
CA ARG A 143 -32.69 -18.80 31.52
C ARG A 143 -32.89 -18.15 30.16
N VAL A 144 -32.78 -18.89 29.07
CA VAL A 144 -32.94 -18.38 27.70
C VAL A 144 -34.13 -18.98 26.95
N ASP A 145 -34.89 -19.88 27.57
CA ASP A 145 -36.11 -20.49 27.01
C ASP A 145 -37.21 -19.48 26.64
N HIS A 146 -37.16 -18.29 27.25
CA HIS A 146 -38.11 -17.20 26.98
C HIS A 146 -37.83 -16.44 25.67
N LEU A 147 -36.68 -16.69 25.03
CA LEU A 147 -36.32 -16.04 23.76
C LEU A 147 -37.19 -16.60 22.63
N LEU A 148 -37.70 -15.69 21.78
CA LEU A 148 -38.52 -16.08 20.64
C LEU A 148 -37.66 -16.82 19.60
N GLN A 149 -38.16 -17.94 19.08
CA GLN A 149 -37.45 -18.75 18.10
C GLN A 149 -37.02 -17.95 16.86
N ASP A 150 -37.88 -17.06 16.37
CA ASP A 150 -37.58 -16.20 15.22
C ASP A 150 -36.38 -15.26 15.49
N ASP A 151 -36.23 -14.80 16.72
CA ASP A 151 -35.13 -13.91 17.12
C ASP A 151 -33.80 -14.68 17.24
N VAL A 152 -33.86 -15.91 17.76
CA VAL A 152 -32.72 -16.84 17.80
C VAL A 152 -32.24 -17.15 16.37
N VAL A 153 -33.16 -17.52 15.47
CA VAL A 153 -32.84 -17.82 14.06
C VAL A 153 -32.27 -16.59 13.35
N ALA A 154 -32.86 -15.41 13.54
CA ALA A 154 -32.37 -14.18 12.95
C ALA A 154 -30.96 -13.80 13.46
N ALA A 155 -30.68 -14.01 14.75
CA ALA A 155 -29.36 -13.78 15.32
C ALA A 155 -28.32 -14.79 14.81
N GLN A 156 -28.66 -16.07 14.73
CA GLN A 156 -27.79 -17.10 14.13
C GLN A 156 -27.47 -16.80 12.66
N ALA A 157 -28.47 -16.40 11.87
CA ALA A 157 -28.27 -15.99 10.48
C ALA A 157 -27.33 -14.78 10.38
N ARG A 158 -27.45 -13.81 11.30
CA ARG A 158 -26.56 -12.65 11.34
C ARG A 158 -25.12 -13.02 11.70
N ILE A 159 -24.92 -13.90 12.70
CA ILE A 159 -23.60 -14.41 13.09
C ILE A 159 -22.96 -15.16 11.92
N LYS A 160 -23.71 -16.06 11.28
CA LYS A 160 -23.27 -16.80 10.09
C LYS A 160 -22.80 -15.86 8.98
N ALA A 161 -23.65 -14.88 8.62
CA ALA A 161 -23.31 -13.92 7.57
C ALA A 161 -22.08 -13.06 7.89
N MET A 162 -21.86 -12.71 9.17
CA MET A 162 -20.66 -11.97 9.58
C MET A 162 -19.39 -12.81 9.41
N ILE A 163 -19.44 -14.11 9.74
CA ILE A 163 -18.32 -15.04 9.58
C ILE A 163 -18.04 -15.31 8.10
N GLU A 164 -19.08 -15.59 7.30
CA GLU A 164 -18.95 -15.81 5.86
C GLU A 164 -18.32 -14.60 5.17
N LEU A 165 -18.72 -13.38 5.54
CA LEU A 165 -18.15 -12.16 4.97
C LEU A 165 -16.64 -12.00 5.26
N VAL A 166 -16.20 -12.23 6.51
CA VAL A 166 -14.77 -12.11 6.85
C VAL A 166 -13.95 -13.27 6.27
N VAL A 167 -14.52 -14.47 6.21
CA VAL A 167 -13.90 -15.62 5.53
C VAL A 167 -13.69 -15.32 4.06
N ASP A 168 -14.72 -14.80 3.38
CA ASP A 168 -14.67 -14.45 1.96
C ASP A 168 -13.63 -13.36 1.68
N THR A 169 -13.60 -12.32 2.53
CA THR A 169 -12.56 -11.27 2.48
C THR A 169 -11.15 -11.84 2.57
N MET A 170 -10.94 -12.91 3.35
CA MET A 170 -9.65 -13.56 3.51
C MET A 170 -9.29 -14.54 2.39
N LYS A 171 -10.27 -15.05 1.65
CA LYS A 171 -10.01 -15.98 0.55
C LYS A 171 -9.37 -15.25 -0.63
N THR A 172 -8.42 -15.93 -1.27
CA THR A 172 -7.78 -15.48 -2.51
C THR A 172 -8.26 -16.25 -3.73
N SER A 173 -9.37 -16.99 -3.59
CA SER A 173 -10.06 -17.68 -4.68
C SER A 173 -11.49 -18.04 -4.31
N ALA A 174 -12.33 -18.21 -5.33
CA ALA A 174 -13.65 -18.87 -5.29
C ALA A 174 -13.63 -20.17 -4.47
N THR A 175 -12.56 -20.94 -4.67
CA THR A 175 -12.40 -22.32 -4.20
C THR A 175 -12.66 -22.48 -2.71
N ASP A 176 -13.53 -23.41 -2.39
CA ASP A 176 -13.83 -23.82 -1.03
C ASP A 176 -12.61 -24.49 -0.39
N ILE A 177 -12.06 -23.85 0.64
CA ILE A 177 -10.92 -24.36 1.41
C ILE A 177 -11.38 -24.77 2.81
N PRO A 178 -10.69 -25.73 3.46
CA PRO A 178 -11.05 -26.14 4.81
C PRO A 178 -10.84 -24.99 5.79
N LEU A 179 -11.69 -24.95 6.82
CA LEU A 179 -11.62 -23.98 7.91
C LEU A 179 -11.25 -24.70 9.20
N TYR A 180 -10.14 -24.32 9.80
CA TYR A 180 -9.69 -24.77 11.11
C TYR A 180 -10.26 -23.82 12.16
N LEU A 181 -11.22 -24.33 12.92
CA LEU A 181 -11.94 -23.53 13.91
C LEU A 181 -11.26 -23.65 15.27
N VAL A 182 -10.92 -22.51 15.87
CA VAL A 182 -10.24 -22.43 17.17
C VAL A 182 -10.85 -21.35 18.06
N GLY A 183 -10.41 -21.32 19.33
CA GLY A 183 -10.86 -20.33 20.30
C GLY A 183 -12.10 -20.77 21.09
N GLY A 184 -12.27 -20.19 22.29
CA GLY A 184 -13.36 -20.57 23.21
C GLY A 184 -14.76 -20.22 22.71
N GLY A 185 -14.87 -19.29 21.76
CA GLY A 185 -16.12 -18.89 21.10
C GLY A 185 -16.46 -19.71 19.85
N ALA A 186 -15.70 -20.77 19.53
CA ALA A 186 -15.94 -21.61 18.35
C ALA A 186 -17.38 -22.14 18.24
N ILE A 187 -18.08 -22.30 19.36
CA ILE A 187 -19.50 -22.68 19.43
C ILE A 187 -20.44 -21.77 18.62
N LEU A 188 -20.04 -20.52 18.35
CA LEU A 188 -20.81 -19.57 17.54
C LEU A 188 -20.84 -19.96 16.05
N VAL A 189 -19.86 -20.73 15.60
CA VAL A 189 -19.67 -21.04 14.19
C VAL A 189 -20.48 -22.28 13.81
N PRO A 190 -21.33 -22.22 12.77
CA PRO A 190 -22.08 -23.39 12.30
C PRO A 190 -21.17 -24.46 11.67
N ASP A 191 -21.72 -25.64 11.40
CA ASP A 191 -20.99 -26.72 10.72
C ASP A 191 -20.79 -26.47 9.22
N GLU A 192 -21.66 -25.65 8.63
CA GLU A 192 -21.66 -25.31 7.21
C GLU A 192 -21.59 -23.78 7.03
N LEU A 193 -20.65 -23.35 6.21
CA LEU A 193 -20.42 -21.96 5.82
C LEU A 193 -20.24 -21.91 4.29
N HIS A 194 -20.82 -20.91 3.65
CA HIS A 194 -20.55 -20.65 2.25
C HIS A 194 -19.06 -20.31 2.06
N GLY A 195 -18.45 -20.83 0.99
CA GLY A 195 -17.04 -20.59 0.72
C GLY A 195 -16.06 -21.51 1.47
N VAL A 196 -16.55 -22.48 2.25
CA VAL A 196 -15.73 -23.37 3.09
C VAL A 196 -16.05 -24.83 2.76
N SER A 197 -15.04 -25.63 2.44
CA SER A 197 -15.27 -27.02 2.02
C SER A 197 -15.62 -27.94 3.19
N ARG A 198 -15.10 -27.62 4.38
CA ARG A 198 -15.40 -28.28 5.65
C ARG A 198 -14.97 -27.43 6.83
N VAL A 199 -15.77 -27.42 7.89
CA VAL A 199 -15.38 -26.86 9.18
C VAL A 199 -14.74 -27.96 10.02
N HIS A 200 -13.44 -27.83 10.26
CA HIS A 200 -12.64 -28.73 11.07
C HIS A 200 -12.65 -28.31 12.54
N ARG A 201 -13.22 -29.16 13.37
CA ARG A 201 -13.12 -29.11 14.83
C ARG A 201 -12.24 -30.26 15.30
N PHE A 202 -11.08 -29.96 15.87
CA PHE A 202 -10.13 -30.94 16.40
C PHE A 202 -10.06 -30.84 17.93
N PRO A 203 -9.64 -31.89 18.65
CA PRO A 203 -9.50 -31.83 20.11
C PRO A 203 -8.63 -30.65 20.55
N HIS A 204 -9.01 -30.02 21.67
CA HIS A 204 -8.26 -28.91 22.29
C HIS A 204 -8.18 -27.63 21.45
N TYR A 205 -9.12 -27.41 20.52
CA TYR A 205 -9.18 -26.20 19.67
C TYR A 205 -9.25 -24.91 20.49
N GLU A 206 -9.81 -24.96 21.70
CA GLU A 206 -9.90 -23.87 22.66
C GLU A 206 -8.54 -23.40 23.18
N ALA A 207 -7.52 -24.28 23.13
CA ALA A 207 -6.17 -24.02 23.58
C ALA A 207 -5.17 -23.75 22.43
N ALA A 208 -5.65 -23.63 21.18
CA ALA A 208 -4.79 -23.50 20.00
C ALA A 208 -3.79 -22.34 20.11
N ASN A 209 -4.20 -21.20 20.69
CA ASN A 209 -3.29 -20.08 20.91
C ASN A 209 -2.09 -20.46 21.80
N ALA A 210 -2.34 -21.07 22.95
CA ALA A 210 -1.30 -21.51 23.89
C ALA A 210 -0.42 -22.60 23.28
N VAL A 211 -1.02 -23.54 22.54
CA VAL A 211 -0.28 -24.59 21.81
C VAL A 211 0.64 -23.96 20.76
N GLY A 212 0.16 -23.00 19.98
CA GLY A 212 0.96 -22.32 18.97
C GLY A 212 2.13 -21.54 19.57
N ALA A 213 1.94 -20.90 20.72
CA ALA A 213 3.00 -20.26 21.47
C ALA A 213 4.06 -21.27 21.97
N ALA A 214 3.63 -22.44 22.43
CA ALA A 214 4.51 -23.51 22.89
C ALA A 214 5.26 -24.23 21.75
N CYS A 215 4.66 -24.28 20.55
CA CYS A 215 5.26 -24.86 19.33
C CYS A 215 6.01 -23.81 18.47
N ALA A 216 6.28 -22.63 19.03
CA ALA A 216 6.98 -21.57 18.30
C ALA A 216 8.44 -21.96 18.07
N GLN A 217 8.89 -21.86 16.82
CA GLN A 217 10.28 -22.08 16.45
C GLN A 217 11.14 -20.88 16.85
N ILE A 218 12.39 -21.16 17.23
CA ILE A 218 13.38 -20.13 17.47
C ILE A 218 13.86 -19.62 16.11
N SER A 219 13.84 -18.31 15.92
CA SER A 219 14.23 -17.69 14.65
C SER A 219 15.19 -16.52 14.85
N ALA A 220 15.88 -16.18 13.76
CA ALA A 220 16.63 -14.96 13.62
C ALA A 220 16.37 -14.33 12.26
N ILE A 221 16.38 -13.00 12.23
CA ILE A 221 16.29 -12.20 11.01
C ILE A 221 17.61 -11.43 10.89
N VAL A 222 18.20 -11.48 9.71
CA VAL A 222 19.29 -10.61 9.29
C VAL A 222 18.75 -9.75 8.16
N ASP A 223 18.59 -8.47 8.45
CA ASP A 223 18.17 -7.44 7.51
C ASP A 223 19.30 -6.41 7.44
N THR A 224 20.04 -6.39 6.33
CA THR A 224 21.33 -5.70 6.24
C THR A 224 21.60 -5.21 4.82
N PHE A 225 22.40 -4.15 4.71
CA PHE A 225 22.92 -3.64 3.45
C PHE A 225 24.35 -4.14 3.27
N GLU A 226 24.60 -4.93 2.23
CA GLU A 226 25.92 -5.51 1.98
C GLU A 226 26.55 -4.96 0.70
N ASP A 227 27.88 -4.92 0.69
CA ASP A 227 28.67 -4.62 -0.49
C ASP A 227 28.68 -5.83 -1.45
N THR A 228 28.26 -5.58 -2.69
CA THR A 228 28.23 -6.51 -3.82
C THR A 228 29.08 -6.00 -4.99
N SER A 229 30.00 -5.07 -4.76
CA SER A 229 30.91 -4.52 -5.79
C SER A 229 31.97 -5.52 -6.24
N SER A 230 32.41 -6.39 -5.32
CA SER A 230 33.50 -7.35 -5.51
C SER A 230 33.05 -8.81 -5.60
N ARG A 231 31.78 -9.10 -5.29
CA ARG A 231 31.19 -10.45 -5.25
C ARG A 231 29.80 -10.43 -5.88
N SER A 232 29.38 -11.56 -6.43
CA SER A 232 28.02 -11.68 -6.98
C SER A 232 26.98 -11.61 -5.85
N ILE A 233 25.78 -11.11 -6.17
CA ILE A 233 24.65 -11.03 -5.22
C ILE A 233 24.38 -12.40 -4.59
N SER A 234 24.46 -13.49 -5.37
CA SER A 234 24.20 -14.85 -4.88
C SER A 234 25.30 -15.39 -3.95
N GLU A 235 26.54 -14.91 -4.08
CA GLU A 235 27.60 -15.21 -3.10
C GLU A 235 27.35 -14.46 -1.79
N VAL A 236 26.98 -13.18 -1.87
CA VAL A 236 26.65 -12.37 -0.69
C VAL A 236 25.41 -12.89 0.03
N GLN A 237 24.37 -13.26 -0.71
CA GLN A 237 23.16 -13.86 -0.17
C GLN A 237 23.46 -15.12 0.65
N ARG A 238 24.29 -16.04 0.13
CA ARG A 238 24.69 -17.25 0.86
C ARG A 238 25.45 -16.94 2.15
N MET A 239 26.25 -15.88 2.17
CA MET A 239 26.91 -15.43 3.41
C MET A 239 25.90 -14.87 4.42
N VAL A 240 24.90 -14.12 3.96
CA VAL A 240 23.82 -13.61 4.82
C VAL A 240 22.97 -14.75 5.36
N GLU A 241 22.64 -15.75 4.54
CA GLU A 241 21.95 -16.98 4.93
C GLU A 241 22.69 -17.73 6.03
N ALA A 242 24.00 -17.93 5.86
CA ALA A 242 24.82 -18.55 6.89
C ALA A 242 24.79 -17.76 8.22
N ARG A 243 24.88 -16.42 8.17
CA ARG A 243 24.77 -15.57 9.37
C ARG A 243 23.40 -15.68 10.03
N ALA A 244 22.31 -15.71 9.26
CA ALA A 244 20.96 -15.86 9.79
C ALA A 244 20.77 -17.21 10.50
N VAL A 245 21.25 -18.31 9.90
CA VAL A 245 21.24 -19.64 10.50
C VAL A 245 22.05 -19.66 11.81
N GLN A 246 23.27 -19.12 11.79
CA GLN A 246 24.11 -19.05 13.01
C GLN A 246 23.46 -18.23 14.11
N ARG A 247 22.81 -17.11 13.78
CA ARG A 247 22.09 -16.28 14.76
C ARG A 247 20.85 -16.99 15.32
N ALA A 248 20.14 -17.77 14.50
CA ALA A 248 19.02 -18.57 14.98
C ALA A 248 19.50 -19.66 15.97
N ILE A 249 20.60 -20.33 15.65
CA ILE A 249 21.24 -21.32 16.54
C ILE A 249 21.70 -20.66 17.84
N ALA A 250 22.35 -19.48 17.76
CA ALA A 250 22.76 -18.71 18.93
C ALA A 250 21.57 -18.27 19.81
N ASN A 251 20.39 -18.06 19.21
CA ASN A 251 19.15 -17.79 19.95
C ASN A 251 18.55 -19.05 20.63
N GLY A 252 19.14 -20.23 20.43
CA GLY A 252 18.67 -21.52 20.99
C GLY A 252 17.93 -22.42 20.00
N ALA A 253 18.04 -22.19 18.69
CA ALA A 253 17.52 -23.10 17.68
C ALA A 253 18.43 -24.34 17.54
N ASP A 254 17.81 -25.49 17.33
CA ASP A 254 18.50 -26.76 17.10
C ASP A 254 19.20 -26.75 15.74
N VAL A 255 20.47 -27.15 15.74
CA VAL A 255 21.35 -27.09 14.56
C VAL A 255 20.82 -27.96 13.41
N ALA A 256 20.24 -29.13 13.72
CA ALA A 256 19.78 -30.07 12.70
C ALA A 256 18.43 -29.65 12.07
N SER A 257 17.61 -28.89 12.80
CA SER A 257 16.31 -28.42 12.33
C SER A 257 16.32 -26.99 11.77
N THR A 258 17.40 -26.22 11.99
CA THR A 258 17.47 -24.82 11.55
C THR A 258 17.62 -24.72 10.03
N VAL A 259 16.67 -24.04 9.38
CA VAL A 259 16.67 -23.81 7.94
C VAL A 259 16.41 -22.35 7.62
N VAL A 260 16.83 -21.92 6.43
CA VAL A 260 16.42 -20.63 5.86
C VAL A 260 14.95 -20.74 5.48
N VAL A 261 14.12 -19.88 6.07
CA VAL A 261 12.68 -19.80 5.82
C VAL A 261 12.36 -18.79 4.72
N GLU A 262 13.13 -17.71 4.65
CA GLU A 262 12.94 -16.61 3.72
C GLU A 262 14.30 -16.00 3.40
N SER A 263 14.56 -15.71 2.13
CA SER A 263 15.82 -15.14 1.67
C SER A 263 15.57 -14.28 0.44
N GLU A 264 15.67 -12.97 0.62
CA GLU A 264 15.48 -11.98 -0.44
C GLU A 264 16.75 -11.14 -0.60
N ALA A 265 17.14 -10.95 -1.85
CA ALA A 265 18.12 -9.95 -2.25
C ALA A 265 17.37 -8.84 -2.97
N ILE A 266 17.40 -7.64 -2.41
CA ILE A 266 16.68 -6.47 -2.88
C ILE A 266 17.72 -5.46 -3.37
N PRO A 267 17.96 -5.38 -4.68
CA PRO A 267 18.79 -4.34 -5.25
C PRO A 267 18.22 -2.96 -4.90
N ILE A 268 19.08 -1.97 -4.64
CA ILE A 268 18.65 -0.60 -4.33
C ILE A 268 18.99 0.32 -5.50
N ALA A 269 18.01 1.10 -5.95
CA ALA A 269 18.21 2.05 -7.04
C ALA A 269 19.19 3.15 -6.61
N TYR A 270 19.87 3.78 -7.58
CA TYR A 270 20.84 4.86 -7.32
C TYR A 270 21.99 4.45 -6.38
N THR A 271 22.36 3.17 -6.36
CA THR A 271 23.58 2.68 -5.72
C THR A 271 24.33 1.76 -6.68
N THR A 272 25.65 1.68 -6.54
CA THR A 272 26.48 0.69 -7.23
C THR A 272 27.14 -0.23 -6.22
N GLY A 273 27.04 -1.54 -6.46
CA GLY A 273 27.71 -2.52 -5.60
C GLY A 273 27.14 -2.59 -4.19
N ARG A 274 25.85 -2.25 -3.98
CA ARG A 274 25.16 -2.54 -2.72
C ARG A 274 23.81 -3.16 -2.98
N CYS A 275 23.41 -4.06 -2.07
CA CYS A 275 22.13 -4.74 -2.09
C CYS A 275 21.66 -4.92 -0.65
N ARG A 276 20.36 -4.72 -0.41
CA ARG A 276 19.74 -5.08 0.87
C ARG A 276 19.44 -6.57 0.84
N PHE A 277 19.78 -7.28 1.90
CA PHE A 277 19.47 -8.68 2.09
C PHE A 277 18.56 -8.82 3.30
N TYR A 278 17.42 -9.47 3.10
CA TYR A 278 16.52 -9.86 4.18
C TYR A 278 16.48 -11.39 4.22
N VAL A 279 17.03 -11.96 5.29
CA VAL A 279 17.09 -13.41 5.47
C VAL A 279 16.58 -13.81 6.84
N LYS A 280 15.62 -14.73 6.86
CA LYS A 280 15.07 -15.32 8.07
C LYS A 280 15.42 -16.79 8.14
N ALA A 281 15.98 -17.22 9.26
CA ALA A 281 16.20 -18.64 9.58
C ALA A 281 15.40 -19.02 10.82
N ALA A 282 14.93 -20.27 10.88
CA ALA A 282 14.22 -20.80 12.04
C ALA A 282 14.46 -22.30 12.24
N GLY A 283 14.42 -22.75 13.50
CA GLY A 283 14.55 -24.14 13.90
C GLY A 283 13.81 -24.45 15.21
N GLU A 284 13.73 -25.72 15.57
CA GLU A 284 13.13 -26.18 16.82
C GLU A 284 13.96 -25.72 18.03
N TRP A 285 13.33 -25.56 19.20
CA TRP A 285 14.04 -25.15 20.41
C TRP A 285 14.79 -26.33 21.05
N THR A 286 16.06 -26.13 21.43
CA THR A 286 16.89 -27.19 22.06
C THR A 286 16.63 -27.42 23.55
N GLY A 287 15.74 -26.63 24.18
CA GLY A 287 15.47 -26.70 25.62
C GLY A 287 16.48 -25.94 26.51
N THR A 288 17.51 -25.34 25.91
CA THR A 288 18.47 -24.48 26.59
C THR A 288 18.18 -23.02 26.26
N ALA A 289 17.96 -22.19 27.29
CA ALA A 289 17.96 -20.74 27.13
C ALA A 289 19.42 -20.29 27.06
N VAL A 290 19.84 -19.74 25.92
CA VAL A 290 21.16 -19.13 25.81
C VAL A 290 21.14 -17.84 26.64
N GLN A 291 22.08 -17.71 27.59
CA GLN A 291 22.33 -16.45 28.29
C GLN A 291 22.88 -15.45 27.28
N ASP A 292 22.40 -14.21 27.32
CA ASP A 292 22.84 -13.12 26.44
C ASP A 292 24.38 -12.96 26.51
N GLU A 293 25.10 -13.56 25.58
CA GLU A 293 26.45 -13.16 25.20
C GLU A 293 26.36 -12.61 23.76
N ASP A 294 26.74 -11.34 23.62
CA ASP A 294 26.89 -10.59 22.37
C ASP A 294 25.61 -10.19 21.60
N PHE A 295 24.85 -9.27 22.20
CA PHE A 295 24.27 -8.20 21.39
C PHE A 295 25.41 -7.21 21.10
N SER A 296 25.82 -7.09 19.83
CA SER A 296 26.80 -6.10 19.40
C SER A 296 26.38 -4.70 19.87
N GLU A 297 27.32 -4.02 20.53
CA GLU A 297 27.26 -2.76 21.27
C GLU A 297 26.90 -1.51 20.44
N GLU A 298 25.81 -1.50 19.67
CA GLU A 298 25.45 -0.30 18.87
C GLU A 298 24.25 0.51 19.38
N ASP A 299 23.66 0.20 20.54
CA ASP A 299 22.61 1.04 21.14
C ASP A 299 22.79 1.22 22.64
N GLU A 300 23.28 2.40 23.03
CA GLU A 300 23.77 2.80 24.37
C GLU A 300 22.73 2.89 25.51
N THR A 301 21.47 2.48 25.32
CA THR A 301 20.47 2.58 26.41
C THR A 301 20.24 1.23 27.09
N PRO A 302 20.67 1.04 28.36
CA PRO A 302 20.32 -0.15 29.11
C PRO A 302 18.79 -0.27 29.23
N PRO A 303 18.25 -1.51 29.30
CA PRO A 303 16.81 -1.71 29.47
C PRO A 303 16.34 -0.98 30.74
N PRO A 304 15.16 -0.33 30.70
CA PRO A 304 14.64 0.36 31.88
C PRO A 304 14.46 -0.65 33.02
N THR A 305 15.02 -0.37 34.19
CA THR A 305 14.81 -1.17 35.40
C THR A 305 13.38 -0.97 35.88
N TRP A 306 12.55 -2.01 35.75
CA TRP A 306 11.19 -1.98 36.28
C TRP A 306 11.23 -2.10 37.80
N ASP A 307 10.80 -1.06 38.51
CA ASP A 307 10.52 -1.15 39.94
C ASP A 307 9.00 -0.96 40.17
N SER A 308 8.45 -1.70 41.13
CA SER A 308 7.01 -1.71 41.42
C SER A 308 6.53 -0.51 42.25
N GLN A 309 7.42 0.43 42.59
CA GLN A 309 7.17 1.58 43.45
C GLN A 309 7.17 2.90 42.67
N THR A 310 7.83 2.96 41.52
CA THR A 310 7.91 4.13 40.65
C THR A 310 6.58 4.29 39.92
N PRO A 311 5.87 5.40 40.14
CA PRO A 311 4.64 5.68 39.41
C PRO A 311 4.95 5.72 37.92
N VAL A 312 4.18 5.00 37.10
CA VAL A 312 4.26 5.11 35.64
C VAL A 312 3.76 6.51 35.26
N ILE A 313 4.69 7.43 35.06
CA ILE A 313 4.39 8.73 34.47
C ILE A 313 4.35 8.49 32.97
N ALA A 314 3.16 8.54 32.38
CA ALA A 314 3.02 8.50 30.93
C ALA A 314 3.92 9.60 30.34
N ALA A 315 4.84 9.21 29.45
CA ALA A 315 5.68 10.18 28.76
C ALA A 315 4.76 11.21 28.11
N THR A 316 5.02 12.50 28.33
CA THR A 316 4.36 13.57 27.59
C THR A 316 4.67 13.32 26.12
N THR A 317 3.68 12.85 25.37
CA THR A 317 3.87 12.61 23.95
C THR A 317 4.26 13.93 23.30
N ALA A 318 5.12 13.90 22.27
CA ALA A 318 5.41 15.10 21.47
C ALA A 318 4.12 15.76 20.95
N ASN A 319 3.07 14.94 20.80
CA ASN A 319 1.71 15.32 20.41
C ASN A 319 0.79 15.63 21.59
N GLY A 320 1.27 15.73 22.83
CA GLY A 320 0.43 15.92 24.03
C GLY A 320 -0.32 17.26 24.06
N LYS A 321 0.02 18.18 23.15
CA LYS A 321 -0.69 19.45 22.91
C LYS A 321 -1.69 19.38 21.74
N LEU A 322 -1.64 18.34 20.91
CA LEU A 322 -2.64 18.11 19.88
C LEU A 322 -3.91 17.61 20.57
N ALA A 323 -4.96 18.42 20.52
CA ALA A 323 -6.30 17.96 20.84
C ALA A 323 -6.70 16.92 19.81
N LEU A 324 -6.40 15.64 20.09
CA LEU A 324 -6.89 14.54 19.27
C LEU A 324 -8.41 14.53 19.38
N PRO A 325 -9.15 14.47 18.26
CA PRO A 325 -10.59 14.30 18.33
C PRO A 325 -10.91 13.01 19.09
N VAL A 326 -11.93 13.05 19.95
CA VAL A 326 -12.33 11.90 20.80
C VAL A 326 -12.73 10.69 19.95
N VAL A 327 -13.11 10.92 18.68
CA VAL A 327 -13.41 9.92 17.66
C VAL A 327 -12.99 10.51 16.31
N ASP A 328 -12.21 9.77 15.51
CA ASP A 328 -11.99 10.15 14.10
C ASP A 328 -13.34 10.09 13.37
N PRO A 329 -13.77 11.17 12.69
CA PRO A 329 -15.05 11.17 11.99
C PRO A 329 -15.05 10.04 10.96
N ILE A 330 -16.00 9.11 11.09
CA ILE A 330 -16.16 8.00 10.14
C ILE A 330 -16.74 8.57 8.86
N LEU A 331 -15.89 8.76 7.84
CA LEU A 331 -16.33 9.18 6.52
C LEU A 331 -17.26 8.12 5.90
N THR A 332 -18.50 8.51 5.58
CA THR A 332 -19.51 7.67 4.93
C THR A 332 -19.58 7.92 3.42
N ALA A 333 -20.26 7.04 2.68
CA ALA A 333 -20.50 7.25 1.25
C ALA A 333 -21.34 8.52 0.97
N ALA A 334 -22.27 8.86 1.87
CA ALA A 334 -23.08 10.08 1.74
C ALA A 334 -22.21 11.33 1.87
N ASP A 335 -21.31 11.36 2.85
CA ASP A 335 -20.37 12.48 3.03
C ASP A 335 -19.50 12.69 1.79
N ILE A 336 -19.01 11.62 1.18
CA ILE A 336 -18.21 11.70 -0.06
C ILE A 336 -19.03 12.26 -1.22
N LEU A 337 -20.30 11.86 -1.35
CA LEU A 337 -21.20 12.32 -2.41
C LEU A 337 -21.58 13.80 -2.25
N GLU A 338 -21.80 14.24 -1.02
CA GLU A 338 -22.16 15.61 -0.66
C GLU A 338 -20.95 16.56 -0.63
N TYR A 339 -19.74 16.02 -0.50
CA TYR A 339 -18.51 16.80 -0.46
C TYR A 339 -18.40 17.78 -1.64
N ARG A 340 -18.00 19.02 -1.31
CA ARG A 340 -17.76 20.11 -2.26
C ARG A 340 -16.36 20.68 -1.98
N PRO A 341 -15.43 20.63 -2.96
CA PRO A 341 -14.14 21.30 -2.86
C PRO A 341 -14.29 22.79 -2.55
N ASN A 342 -13.40 23.34 -1.71
CA ASN A 342 -13.41 24.76 -1.38
C ASN A 342 -12.74 25.56 -2.51
N VAL A 343 -13.54 25.97 -3.50
CA VAL A 343 -13.09 26.84 -4.59
C VAL A 343 -13.58 28.26 -4.34
N GLN A 344 -12.66 29.23 -4.31
CA GLN A 344 -12.97 30.64 -4.14
C GLN A 344 -12.39 31.41 -5.32
N GLY A 345 -13.28 31.97 -6.16
CA GLY A 345 -12.86 32.54 -7.44
C GLY A 345 -12.23 31.48 -8.34
N ARG A 346 -10.97 31.67 -8.75
CA ARG A 346 -10.22 30.71 -9.58
C ARG A 346 -9.17 29.90 -8.80
N GLU A 347 -9.26 29.89 -7.47
CA GLU A 347 -8.35 29.16 -6.59
C GLU A 347 -9.10 28.04 -5.84
N TRP A 348 -8.59 26.82 -5.95
CA TRP A 348 -9.04 25.69 -5.14
C TRP A 348 -8.12 25.53 -3.92
N PHE A 349 -8.69 25.68 -2.73
CA PHE A 349 -8.01 25.50 -1.45
C PHE A 349 -8.15 24.04 -1.00
N LEU A 350 -7.03 23.32 -0.91
CA LEU A 350 -7.04 21.90 -0.61
C LEU A 350 -7.36 21.62 0.87
N SER A 351 -8.33 20.74 1.10
CA SER A 351 -8.62 20.16 2.42
C SER A 351 -7.80 18.89 2.69
N GLU A 352 -7.84 18.37 3.91
CA GLU A 352 -7.24 17.06 4.23
C GLU A 352 -7.79 15.94 3.33
N LEU A 353 -9.09 15.97 3.05
CA LEU A 353 -9.75 14.95 2.23
C LEU A 353 -9.36 15.08 0.75
N ASP A 354 -9.18 16.32 0.25
CA ASP A 354 -8.65 16.54 -1.09
C ASP A 354 -7.24 15.93 -1.23
N LEU A 355 -6.38 16.13 -0.21
CA LEU A 355 -5.02 15.59 -0.22
C LEU A 355 -4.99 14.06 -0.22
N GLU A 356 -5.88 13.40 0.52
CA GLU A 356 -5.98 11.94 0.53
C GLU A 356 -6.40 11.40 -0.84
N TRP A 357 -7.39 12.01 -1.48
CA TRP A 357 -7.82 11.59 -2.82
C TRP A 357 -6.80 11.91 -3.91
N ILE A 358 -6.16 13.09 -3.85
CA ILE A 358 -5.06 13.44 -4.73
C ILE A 358 -3.94 12.40 -4.59
N ALA A 359 -3.53 12.02 -3.38
CA ALA A 359 -2.49 11.04 -3.15
C ALA A 359 -2.82 9.68 -3.80
N THR A 360 -4.04 9.17 -3.58
CA THR A 360 -4.49 7.90 -4.21
C THR A 360 -4.46 8.00 -5.73
N GLY A 361 -4.97 9.09 -6.31
CA GLY A 361 -5.00 9.26 -7.75
C GLY A 361 -3.62 9.48 -8.37
N CYS A 362 -2.73 10.25 -7.71
CA CYS A 362 -1.35 10.41 -8.13
C CYS A 362 -0.66 9.03 -8.18
N TYR A 363 -0.97 8.14 -7.24
CA TYR A 363 -0.39 6.81 -7.25
C TYR A 363 -0.90 5.93 -8.39
N ILE A 364 -2.19 6.03 -8.73
CA ILE A 364 -2.77 5.38 -9.93
C ILE A 364 -2.08 5.93 -11.19
N LEU A 365 -2.00 7.24 -11.35
CA LEU A 365 -1.35 7.89 -12.50
C LEU A 365 0.18 7.69 -12.53
N GLY A 366 0.77 7.17 -11.45
CA GLY A 366 2.19 6.85 -11.34
C GLY A 366 2.62 5.65 -12.20
N THR A 367 1.70 4.83 -12.69
CA THR A 367 2.02 3.70 -13.61
C THR A 367 3.10 2.75 -13.06
N GLY A 368 3.09 2.52 -11.74
CA GLY A 368 4.09 1.72 -11.04
C GLY A 368 5.31 2.52 -10.53
N GLY A 369 5.44 3.80 -10.85
CA GLY A 369 6.55 4.63 -10.38
C GLY A 369 6.11 5.98 -9.79
N GLY A 370 6.98 6.98 -9.87
CA GLY A 370 6.81 8.30 -9.24
C GLY A 370 6.92 8.32 -7.71
N GLY A 371 7.21 7.19 -7.07
CA GLY A 371 7.31 7.05 -5.61
C GLY A 371 5.95 6.96 -4.90
N ASN A 372 5.92 6.34 -3.73
CA ASN A 372 4.69 6.21 -2.95
C ASN A 372 4.34 7.58 -2.32
N PRO A 373 3.15 8.17 -2.57
CA PRO A 373 2.83 9.52 -2.12
C PRO A 373 2.48 9.62 -0.63
N ALA A 374 2.41 8.50 0.11
CA ALA A 374 1.90 8.50 1.47
C ALA A 374 2.66 9.44 2.42
N THR A 375 4.00 9.44 2.38
CA THR A 375 4.81 10.30 3.25
C THR A 375 4.65 11.79 2.91
N THR A 376 4.66 12.12 1.62
CA THR A 376 4.41 13.49 1.13
C THR A 376 3.01 13.97 1.51
N MET A 377 1.99 13.13 1.34
CA MET A 377 0.61 13.44 1.74
C MET A 377 0.53 13.76 3.24
N LEU A 378 1.16 12.94 4.09
CA LEU A 378 1.18 13.17 5.55
C LEU A 378 1.83 14.52 5.89
N ALA A 379 2.94 14.87 5.24
CA ALA A 379 3.62 16.14 5.44
C ALA A 379 2.72 17.33 5.04
N VAL A 380 2.10 17.29 3.86
CA VAL A 380 1.20 18.37 3.40
C VAL A 380 -0.05 18.46 4.28
N ARG A 381 -0.60 17.33 4.73
CA ARG A 381 -1.75 17.29 5.63
C ARG A 381 -1.45 17.95 6.97
N GLU A 382 -0.25 17.75 7.51
CA GLU A 382 0.16 18.41 8.76
C GLU A 382 0.34 19.93 8.59
N LEU A 383 0.81 20.39 7.43
CA LEU A 383 0.81 21.82 7.12
C LEU A 383 -0.62 22.39 7.10
N VAL A 384 -1.57 21.70 6.46
CA VAL A 384 -2.97 22.14 6.44
C VAL A 384 -3.57 22.16 7.85
N ARG A 385 -3.31 21.14 8.68
CA ARG A 385 -3.75 21.09 10.09
C ARG A 385 -3.19 22.22 10.93
N SER A 386 -1.95 22.64 10.67
CA SER A 386 -1.33 23.80 11.32
C SER A 386 -1.78 25.16 10.73
N GLY A 387 -2.75 25.16 9.80
CA GLY A 387 -3.37 26.35 9.24
C GLY A 387 -2.71 26.88 7.96
N ALA A 388 -1.78 26.13 7.36
CA ALA A 388 -1.22 26.50 6.06
C ALA A 388 -2.28 26.40 4.96
N LYS A 389 -2.17 27.28 3.95
CA LYS A 389 -3.00 27.24 2.75
C LYS A 389 -2.22 26.59 1.62
N VAL A 390 -2.84 25.61 0.97
CA VAL A 390 -2.36 24.99 -0.27
C VAL A 390 -3.39 25.28 -1.35
N ARG A 391 -2.96 25.87 -2.47
CA ARG A 391 -3.84 26.39 -3.51
C ARG A 391 -3.53 25.74 -4.86
N VAL A 392 -4.56 25.38 -5.61
CA VAL A 392 -4.47 24.92 -6.99
C VAL A 392 -5.17 25.93 -7.89
N VAL A 393 -4.56 26.29 -9.03
CA VAL A 393 -5.07 27.26 -10.01
C VAL A 393 -4.94 26.74 -11.42
N ASP A 394 -5.82 27.21 -12.30
CA ASP A 394 -5.69 26.96 -13.74
C ASP A 394 -4.63 27.91 -14.35
N ILE A 395 -3.84 27.41 -15.30
CA ILE A 395 -2.75 28.17 -15.93
C ILE A 395 -3.21 29.47 -16.59
N ASP A 396 -4.47 29.54 -17.05
CA ASP A 396 -5.02 30.74 -17.69
C ASP A 396 -5.43 31.83 -16.70
N SER A 397 -5.38 31.55 -15.39
CA SER A 397 -5.48 32.58 -14.35
C SER A 397 -4.23 33.45 -14.21
N LEU A 398 -3.08 33.00 -14.73
CA LEU A 398 -1.81 33.73 -14.60
C LEU A 398 -1.70 34.89 -15.59
N GLY A 399 -1.00 35.97 -15.20
CA GLY A 399 -0.64 37.05 -16.12
C GLY A 399 0.25 36.58 -17.27
N ALA A 400 0.17 37.24 -18.44
CA ALA A 400 0.92 36.84 -19.65
C ALA A 400 2.45 36.95 -19.50
N ASP A 401 2.93 37.83 -18.63
CA ASP A 401 4.35 38.08 -18.31
C ASP A 401 4.91 37.13 -17.24
N LYS A 402 4.07 36.25 -16.68
CA LYS A 402 4.45 35.39 -15.56
C LYS A 402 5.13 34.11 -16.02
N SER A 403 5.94 33.56 -15.11
CA SER A 403 6.57 32.26 -15.29
C SER A 403 6.14 31.26 -14.22
N VAL A 404 6.24 29.98 -14.56
CA VAL A 404 5.92 28.84 -13.70
C VAL A 404 7.22 28.12 -13.35
N CYS A 405 7.45 27.93 -12.05
CA CYS A 405 8.57 27.13 -11.56
C CYS A 405 8.17 25.66 -11.53
N TRP A 406 9.12 24.75 -11.70
CA TRP A 406 8.83 23.33 -11.75
C TRP A 406 10.06 22.52 -11.37
N GLY A 407 9.82 21.25 -11.03
CA GLY A 407 10.81 20.38 -10.44
C GLY A 407 10.17 19.18 -9.78
N GLY A 408 11.00 18.38 -9.12
CA GLY A 408 10.61 17.19 -8.39
C GLY A 408 11.79 16.51 -7.72
N GLY A 409 11.50 15.43 -7.02
CA GLY A 409 12.51 14.57 -6.41
C GLY A 409 13.16 13.64 -7.42
N ILE A 410 14.44 13.36 -7.21
CA ILE A 410 15.20 12.29 -7.87
C ILE A 410 15.81 11.40 -6.79
N GLY A 411 15.79 10.08 -7.00
CA GLY A 411 16.39 9.15 -6.06
C GLY A 411 15.68 7.81 -5.98
N SER A 412 16.15 6.98 -5.04
CA SER A 412 15.60 5.64 -4.79
C SER A 412 14.26 5.74 -4.06
N PRO A 413 13.17 5.17 -4.61
CA PRO A 413 11.91 5.07 -3.90
C PRO A 413 12.03 4.32 -2.57
N GLU A 414 12.92 3.32 -2.49
CA GLU A 414 13.17 2.56 -1.26
C GLU A 414 13.79 3.42 -0.17
N VAL A 415 14.65 4.37 -0.53
CA VAL A 415 15.30 5.28 0.43
C VAL A 415 14.31 6.32 0.94
N VAL A 416 13.45 6.87 0.07
CA VAL A 416 12.43 7.88 0.46
C VAL A 416 11.42 7.34 1.47
N LEU A 417 11.24 6.01 1.55
CA LEU A 417 10.38 5.38 2.57
C LEU A 417 10.99 5.39 3.98
N GLU A 418 12.32 5.39 4.08
CA GLU A 418 13.05 5.29 5.37
C GLU A 418 13.69 6.63 5.77
N ARG A 419 14.19 7.39 4.78
CA ARG A 419 14.75 8.73 4.93
C ARG A 419 13.69 9.74 4.52
N LEU A 420 12.93 10.22 5.50
CA LEU A 420 12.04 11.36 5.31
C LEU A 420 12.86 12.58 4.86
N ASP A 421 12.28 13.38 3.96
CA ASP A 421 12.87 14.65 3.55
C ASP A 421 13.11 15.54 4.77
N GLY A 422 14.38 15.87 5.00
CA GLY A 422 14.79 16.88 5.97
C GLY A 422 15.06 18.20 5.26
N GLY A 423 14.67 19.32 5.88
CA GLY A 423 14.98 20.66 5.38
C GLY A 423 13.80 21.37 4.70
N ASP A 424 14.11 22.44 3.98
CA ASP A 424 13.12 23.25 3.28
C ASP A 424 12.71 22.58 1.94
N PRO A 425 11.45 22.14 1.77
CA PRO A 425 10.96 21.54 0.53
C PRO A 425 10.99 22.50 -0.67
N ALA A 426 11.12 23.80 -0.43
CA ALA A 426 11.31 24.81 -1.46
C ALA A 426 12.78 25.10 -1.81
N ALA A 427 13.75 24.50 -1.10
CA ALA A 427 15.17 24.89 -1.17
C ALA A 427 15.72 24.90 -2.61
N ALA A 428 15.46 23.86 -3.41
CA ALA A 428 15.95 23.79 -4.79
C ALA A 428 15.36 24.91 -5.67
N ILE A 429 14.07 25.23 -5.49
CA ILE A 429 13.40 26.29 -6.25
C ILE A 429 13.96 27.66 -5.83
N SER A 430 14.07 27.90 -4.53
CA SER A 430 14.63 29.12 -3.96
C SER A 430 16.07 29.35 -4.44
N ALA A 431 16.92 28.33 -4.33
CA ALA A 431 18.32 28.38 -4.76
C ALA A 431 18.44 28.70 -6.26
N LEU A 432 17.60 28.10 -7.10
CA LEU A 432 17.60 28.39 -8.53
C LEU A 432 17.15 29.82 -8.85
N LEU A 433 16.08 30.29 -8.20
CA LEU A 433 15.57 31.65 -8.41
C LEU A 433 16.59 32.71 -7.99
N GLU A 434 17.26 32.49 -6.86
CA GLU A 434 18.37 33.34 -6.40
C GLU A 434 19.53 33.33 -7.39
N PHE A 435 19.99 32.15 -7.81
CA PHE A 435 21.06 32.00 -8.81
C PHE A 435 20.74 32.72 -10.13
N MET A 436 19.49 32.70 -10.56
CA MET A 436 19.03 33.37 -11.78
C MET A 436 18.71 34.86 -11.59
N GLY A 437 18.70 35.38 -10.36
CA GLY A 437 18.23 36.73 -10.05
C GLY A 437 16.77 36.97 -10.45
N LYS A 438 15.91 35.95 -10.36
CA LYS A 438 14.51 36.00 -10.79
C LYS A 438 13.54 36.07 -9.59
N THR A 439 12.54 36.92 -9.71
CA THR A 439 11.47 37.07 -8.70
C THR A 439 10.06 36.96 -9.30
N ASN A 440 9.93 36.75 -10.62
CA ASN A 440 8.67 36.81 -11.35
C ASN A 440 7.93 35.45 -11.46
N CYS A 441 8.19 34.51 -10.55
CA CYS A 441 7.49 33.22 -10.51
C CYS A 441 6.10 33.40 -9.88
N ALA A 442 5.06 32.94 -10.57
CA ALA A 442 3.67 33.13 -10.12
C ALA A 442 2.99 31.84 -9.65
N ALA A 443 3.54 30.67 -10.02
CA ALA A 443 2.98 29.37 -9.67
C ALA A 443 4.05 28.27 -9.77
N LEU A 444 3.73 27.10 -9.22
CA LEU A 444 4.51 25.87 -9.36
C LEU A 444 3.76 24.85 -10.23
N ALA A 445 4.46 24.05 -11.02
CA ALA A 445 3.87 22.91 -11.74
C ALA A 445 4.69 21.64 -11.48
N ALA A 446 4.00 20.51 -11.29
CA ALA A 446 4.65 19.23 -11.07
C ALA A 446 5.48 18.80 -12.29
N LEU A 447 6.66 18.23 -12.03
CA LEU A 447 7.41 17.51 -13.06
C LEU A 447 6.53 16.43 -13.71
N GLU A 448 5.88 15.65 -12.84
CA GLU A 448 4.97 14.57 -13.18
C GLU A 448 3.84 14.49 -12.15
N ILE A 449 2.63 14.09 -12.56
CA ILE A 449 1.53 13.83 -11.62
C ILE A 449 1.70 12.50 -10.86
N GLY A 450 2.55 11.62 -11.37
CA GLY A 450 2.75 10.28 -10.82
C GLY A 450 3.38 10.30 -9.43
N GLY A 451 2.80 9.54 -8.50
CA GLY A 451 3.38 9.28 -7.19
C GLY A 451 3.59 10.51 -6.31
N SER A 452 4.68 10.53 -5.53
CA SER A 452 5.02 11.63 -4.61
C SER A 452 5.36 12.93 -5.33
N ASN A 453 5.94 12.86 -6.53
CA ASN A 453 6.23 14.03 -7.36
C ASN A 453 4.99 14.86 -7.69
N GLY A 454 3.82 14.21 -7.85
CA GLY A 454 2.54 14.89 -8.06
C GLY A 454 2.08 15.75 -6.88
N MET A 455 2.60 15.49 -5.68
CA MET A 455 2.28 16.25 -4.46
C MET A 455 3.44 17.11 -3.97
N PHE A 456 4.66 16.90 -4.46
CA PHE A 456 5.87 17.58 -4.00
C PHE A 456 5.71 19.12 -4.00
N ASN A 457 5.19 19.67 -5.10
CA ASN A 457 4.99 21.13 -5.18
C ASN A 457 3.89 21.65 -4.27
N MET A 458 2.92 20.83 -3.85
CA MET A 458 1.92 21.23 -2.85
C MET A 458 2.57 21.55 -1.50
N LEU A 459 3.64 20.83 -1.17
CA LEU A 459 4.47 21.09 0.01
C LEU A 459 5.23 22.41 -0.15
N ALA A 460 6.04 22.54 -1.20
CA ALA A 460 6.87 23.72 -1.48
C ALA A 460 6.06 25.01 -1.70
N GLY A 461 4.87 24.92 -2.32
CA GLY A 461 4.01 26.05 -2.64
C GLY A 461 3.09 26.49 -1.50
N SER A 462 3.01 25.73 -0.41
CA SER A 462 2.15 26.08 0.72
C SER A 462 2.50 27.45 1.31
N SER A 463 1.54 28.07 2.01
CA SER A 463 1.72 29.40 2.59
C SER A 463 2.79 29.49 3.69
N GLN A 464 3.33 28.37 4.17
CA GLN A 464 4.46 28.34 5.12
C GLN A 464 5.83 28.39 4.42
N TYR A 465 5.89 28.09 3.12
CA TYR A 465 7.10 28.14 2.31
C TYR A 465 7.00 29.23 1.22
N LEU A 466 6.94 28.86 -0.07
CA LEU A 466 6.94 29.86 -1.16
C LEU A 466 5.64 30.67 -1.26
N ASN A 467 4.54 30.17 -0.69
CA ASN A 467 3.21 30.75 -0.82
C ASN A 467 2.82 30.99 -2.31
N LEU A 468 3.12 30.02 -3.17
CA LEU A 468 2.80 30.03 -4.59
C LEU A 468 1.75 28.95 -4.89
N PRO A 469 0.71 29.25 -5.68
CA PRO A 469 -0.28 28.26 -6.07
C PRO A 469 0.33 27.20 -7.02
N ILE A 470 -0.28 26.03 -7.05
CA ILE A 470 0.08 24.92 -7.92
C ILE A 470 -0.80 24.97 -9.17
N ILE A 471 -0.21 24.76 -10.34
CA ILE A 471 -0.96 24.61 -11.57
C ILE A 471 -1.71 23.28 -11.56
N ASP A 472 -2.99 23.29 -11.96
CA ASP A 472 -3.75 22.07 -12.25
C ASP A 472 -3.25 21.43 -13.56
N GLY A 473 -2.08 20.79 -13.47
CA GLY A 473 -1.39 20.19 -14.59
C GLY A 473 0.06 19.86 -14.25
N ASP A 474 0.68 19.07 -15.12
CA ASP A 474 2.08 18.64 -15.00
C ASP A 474 2.72 18.45 -16.38
N PHE A 475 4.02 18.10 -16.39
CA PHE A 475 4.79 17.99 -17.63
C PHE A 475 4.95 16.56 -18.16
N MET A 476 4.19 15.58 -17.66
CA MET A 476 4.20 14.20 -18.16
C MET A 476 2.79 13.59 -18.31
N GLY A 477 1.81 13.95 -17.48
CA GLY A 477 0.50 13.30 -17.38
C GLY A 477 0.52 11.89 -16.78
N ARG A 478 1.71 11.39 -16.45
CA ARG A 478 2.06 10.07 -15.91
C ARG A 478 3.45 10.14 -15.26
N ALA A 479 3.98 9.05 -14.72
CA ALA A 479 5.42 8.99 -14.40
C ALA A 479 6.26 8.44 -15.56
N TYR A 480 7.47 8.96 -15.74
CA TYR A 480 8.48 8.39 -16.65
C TYR A 480 9.81 8.13 -15.93
N PRO A 481 10.63 7.19 -16.43
CA PRO A 481 11.83 6.82 -15.68
C PRO A 481 12.92 7.89 -15.73
N THR A 482 12.92 8.78 -16.73
CA THR A 482 14.02 9.72 -16.99
C THR A 482 13.58 11.17 -17.10
N GLY A 483 14.40 12.11 -16.60
CA GLY A 483 14.06 13.53 -16.56
C GLY A 483 14.01 14.21 -17.93
N TRP A 484 14.51 13.56 -18.99
CA TRP A 484 14.34 14.03 -20.36
C TRP A 484 13.04 13.55 -21.02
N GLN A 485 12.31 12.62 -20.40
CA GLN A 485 10.97 12.20 -20.84
C GLN A 485 9.93 13.15 -20.22
N THR A 486 10.04 14.42 -20.58
CA THR A 486 9.05 15.45 -20.25
C THR A 486 8.49 16.06 -21.52
N THR A 487 7.24 16.50 -21.46
CA THR A 487 6.63 17.32 -22.51
C THR A 487 7.42 18.61 -22.74
N VAL A 488 8.04 19.19 -21.70
CA VAL A 488 8.99 20.32 -21.86
C VAL A 488 10.07 19.98 -22.89
N GLN A 489 10.65 18.78 -22.83
CA GLN A 489 11.66 18.35 -23.79
C GLN A 489 11.09 18.03 -25.18
N VAL A 490 9.81 17.62 -25.25
CA VAL A 490 9.09 17.48 -26.54
C VAL A 490 9.01 18.82 -27.25
N PHE A 491 8.68 19.91 -26.54
CA PHE A 491 8.54 21.25 -27.11
C PHE A 491 9.85 22.07 -27.17
N ASP A 492 10.91 21.61 -26.48
CA ASP A 492 12.26 22.18 -26.61
C ASP A 492 13.00 21.59 -27.83
N THR A 493 13.13 22.40 -28.88
CA THR A 493 13.79 22.04 -30.15
C THR A 493 15.30 22.28 -30.17
N SER A 494 15.89 22.78 -29.07
CA SER A 494 17.32 23.15 -29.02
C SER A 494 18.29 21.96 -29.00
N GLU A 495 17.82 20.75 -28.73
CA GLU A 495 18.61 19.55 -28.38
C GLU A 495 19.51 19.71 -27.13
N ARG A 496 19.54 20.90 -26.50
CA ARG A 496 20.46 21.28 -25.43
C ARG A 496 19.78 21.54 -24.09
N ALA A 497 18.49 21.22 -23.98
CA ALA A 497 17.67 21.41 -22.78
C ALA A 497 17.61 22.88 -22.33
N GLU A 498 17.46 23.81 -23.28
CA GLU A 498 17.32 25.25 -23.00
C GLU A 498 16.08 25.57 -22.16
N MET A 499 15.04 24.73 -22.18
CA MET A 499 13.85 24.93 -21.33
C MET A 499 13.99 24.30 -19.94
N THR A 500 15.03 23.50 -19.71
CA THR A 500 15.29 22.84 -18.42
C THR A 500 16.45 23.50 -17.66
N LEU A 501 17.48 23.96 -18.37
CA LEU A 501 18.69 24.55 -17.80
C LEU A 501 18.63 26.08 -17.74
N PRO A 502 19.24 26.76 -16.74
CA PRO A 502 19.93 26.15 -15.63
C PRO A 502 18.94 25.44 -14.70
N ASN A 503 19.42 24.39 -14.05
CA ASN A 503 18.71 23.72 -12.97
C ASN A 503 19.53 23.82 -11.68
N ALA A 504 18.87 23.56 -10.55
CA ALA A 504 19.49 23.42 -9.24
C ALA A 504 19.10 22.07 -8.65
N MET A 505 20.06 21.40 -8.02
CA MET A 505 19.88 20.13 -7.31
C MET A 505 20.40 20.30 -5.89
N VAL A 506 19.57 19.95 -4.91
CA VAL A 506 19.84 20.17 -3.48
C VAL A 506 19.66 18.86 -2.72
N SER A 507 20.63 18.51 -1.86
CA SER A 507 20.64 17.28 -1.05
C SER A 507 19.79 17.37 0.23
N GLY A 508 19.45 18.58 0.68
CA GLY A 508 18.77 18.84 1.95
C GLY A 508 19.68 18.86 3.19
N ASP A 509 20.94 18.42 3.06
CA ASP A 509 21.97 18.45 4.12
C ASP A 509 23.07 19.50 3.88
N GLY A 510 22.84 20.41 2.92
CA GLY A 510 23.69 21.59 2.67
C GLY A 510 24.56 21.51 1.41
N SER A 511 24.36 20.53 0.54
CA SER A 511 25.02 20.46 -0.77
C SER A 511 24.10 20.89 -1.90
N ASP A 512 24.50 21.97 -2.59
CA ASP A 512 23.77 22.53 -3.73
C ASP A 512 24.62 22.44 -5.01
N MET A 513 24.03 21.98 -6.11
CA MET A 513 24.66 21.89 -7.42
C MET A 513 23.82 22.59 -8.48
N PHE A 514 24.46 23.40 -9.31
CA PHE A 514 23.82 24.04 -10.46
C PHE A 514 24.39 23.50 -11.76
N MET A 515 23.52 23.08 -12.69
CA MET A 515 23.92 22.75 -14.06
C MET A 515 23.43 23.85 -14.98
N THR A 516 24.34 24.53 -15.67
CA THR A 516 24.00 25.68 -16.53
C THR A 516 23.93 25.34 -18.02
N THR A 517 24.64 24.31 -18.46
CA THR A 517 24.74 23.91 -19.86
C THR A 517 24.90 22.39 -20.00
N ALA A 518 24.43 21.84 -21.12
CA ALA A 518 24.64 20.44 -21.51
C ALA A 518 24.96 20.34 -23.00
N LYS A 519 25.68 19.28 -23.39
CA LYS A 519 25.96 18.99 -24.81
C LYS A 519 24.70 18.49 -25.52
N HIS A 520 23.91 17.71 -24.80
CA HIS A 520 22.68 17.10 -25.27
C HIS A 520 21.71 16.97 -24.09
N TYR A 521 20.39 17.10 -24.31
CA TYR A 521 19.40 17.08 -23.23
C TYR A 521 19.45 15.81 -22.35
N LYS A 522 19.73 14.64 -22.95
CA LYS A 522 19.92 13.38 -22.22
C LYS A 522 21.08 13.40 -21.20
N ASP A 523 22.06 14.28 -21.37
CA ASP A 523 23.20 14.36 -20.45
C ASP A 523 22.83 15.03 -19.14
N VAL A 524 21.77 15.85 -19.11
CA VAL A 524 21.27 16.47 -17.88
C VAL A 524 20.87 15.38 -16.88
N ASP A 525 19.99 14.46 -17.29
CA ASP A 525 19.54 13.35 -16.46
C ASP A 525 20.71 12.45 -16.00
N ARG A 526 21.67 12.15 -16.89
CA ARG A 526 22.84 11.32 -16.55
C ARG A 526 23.70 11.96 -15.45
N VAL A 527 23.95 13.26 -15.55
CA VAL A 527 24.77 14.00 -14.57
C VAL A 527 24.03 14.13 -13.24
N LEU A 528 22.75 14.52 -13.27
CA LEU A 528 21.93 14.62 -12.05
C LEU A 528 21.83 13.27 -11.33
N ARG A 529 21.64 12.15 -12.06
CA ARG A 529 21.63 10.81 -11.47
C ARG A 529 22.95 10.46 -10.80
N ALA A 530 24.08 10.78 -11.44
CA ALA A 530 25.40 10.52 -10.86
C ALA A 530 25.59 11.33 -9.56
N ALA A 531 25.23 12.61 -9.56
CA ALA A 531 25.28 13.46 -8.37
C ALA A 531 24.32 12.97 -7.25
N CYS A 532 23.14 12.46 -7.62
CA CYS A 532 22.17 11.93 -6.67
C CYS A 532 22.74 10.79 -5.82
N VAL A 533 23.61 9.95 -6.39
CA VAL A 533 24.27 8.86 -5.65
C VAL A 533 25.12 9.43 -4.52
N GLU A 534 25.92 10.45 -4.81
CA GLU A 534 26.82 11.10 -3.84
C GLU A 534 26.05 11.94 -2.80
N MET A 535 24.86 12.44 -3.15
CA MET A 535 23.96 13.19 -2.24
C MET A 535 23.16 12.28 -1.28
N GLY A 536 23.58 11.01 -1.12
CA GLY A 536 22.89 10.05 -0.26
C GLY A 536 21.61 9.49 -0.89
N THR A 537 21.63 9.29 -2.22
CA THR A 537 20.63 8.56 -3.03
C THR A 537 19.23 9.17 -3.13
N HIS A 538 19.07 10.41 -2.67
CA HIS A 538 17.89 11.24 -2.85
C HIS A 538 18.27 12.73 -2.89
N ALA A 539 17.58 13.52 -3.70
CA ALA A 539 17.76 14.96 -3.80
C ALA A 539 16.55 15.61 -4.49
N ASN A 540 16.42 16.92 -4.31
CA ASN A 540 15.39 17.74 -4.94
C ASN A 540 15.98 18.53 -6.11
N VAL A 541 15.27 18.57 -7.24
CA VAL A 541 15.71 19.27 -8.45
C VAL A 541 14.67 20.30 -8.85
N ALA A 542 15.11 21.54 -9.05
CA ALA A 542 14.33 22.60 -9.68
C ALA A 542 14.89 22.92 -11.06
N CYS A 543 14.00 23.16 -12.03
CA CYS A 543 14.34 23.49 -13.40
C CYS A 543 14.02 24.95 -13.71
N ARG A 544 14.64 25.49 -14.77
CA ARG A 544 14.42 26.87 -15.23
C ARG A 544 12.92 27.22 -15.24
N PRO A 545 12.49 28.35 -14.63
CA PRO A 545 11.11 28.80 -14.72
C PRO A 545 10.69 29.04 -16.17
N LEU A 546 9.54 28.47 -16.54
CA LEU A 546 9.01 28.48 -17.90
C LEU A 546 8.06 29.66 -18.09
N PRO A 547 8.13 30.40 -19.21
CA PRO A 547 7.13 31.41 -19.53
C PRO A 547 5.73 30.80 -19.65
N ARG A 548 4.68 31.51 -19.19
CA ARG A 548 3.29 31.04 -19.28
C ARG A 548 2.93 30.53 -20.69
N ALA A 549 3.33 31.27 -21.73
CA ALA A 549 3.04 30.90 -23.12
C ALA A 549 3.60 29.52 -23.49
N PHE A 550 4.82 29.19 -23.05
CA PHE A 550 5.41 27.87 -23.28
C PHE A 550 4.65 26.77 -22.52
N CYS A 551 4.20 27.05 -21.30
CA CYS A 551 3.38 26.12 -20.53
C CYS A 551 2.02 25.85 -21.19
N GLN A 552 1.43 26.80 -21.91
CA GLN A 552 0.13 26.59 -22.55
C GLN A 552 0.15 25.47 -23.60
N ASP A 553 1.29 25.26 -24.27
CA ASP A 553 1.47 24.19 -25.25
C ASP A 553 1.99 22.89 -24.62
N SER A 554 2.95 23.00 -23.70
CA SER A 554 3.65 21.83 -23.14
C SER A 554 2.90 21.15 -21.99
N LEU A 555 2.08 21.86 -21.23
CA LEU A 555 1.45 21.32 -20.02
C LEU A 555 0.36 20.30 -20.34
N VAL A 556 0.38 19.14 -19.68
CA VAL A 556 -0.78 18.24 -19.61
C VAL A 556 -1.72 18.80 -18.56
N ARG A 557 -2.90 19.27 -19.01
CA ARG A 557 -3.84 20.00 -18.15
C ARG A 557 -4.70 19.07 -17.28
N ASN A 558 -5.12 19.61 -16.14
CA ASN A 558 -6.12 19.07 -15.23
C ASN A 558 -5.71 17.76 -14.54
N THR A 559 -4.42 17.50 -14.38
CA THR A 559 -3.93 16.23 -13.83
C THR A 559 -4.09 16.15 -12.30
N VAL A 560 -4.03 17.29 -11.58
CA VAL A 560 -4.38 17.34 -10.14
C VAL A 560 -5.88 17.10 -9.96
N SER A 561 -6.70 17.70 -10.82
CA SER A 561 -8.12 17.43 -10.90
C SER A 561 -8.44 15.97 -11.22
N GLN A 562 -7.66 15.32 -12.08
CA GLN A 562 -7.82 13.91 -12.42
C GLN A 562 -7.45 13.01 -11.24
N SER A 563 -6.32 13.28 -10.56
CA SER A 563 -5.91 12.50 -9.39
C SER A 563 -6.96 12.56 -8.28
N TRP A 564 -7.49 13.75 -7.99
CA TRP A 564 -8.60 13.93 -7.04
C TRP A 564 -9.83 13.09 -7.41
N ARG A 565 -10.22 13.04 -8.69
CA ARG A 565 -11.37 12.25 -9.14
C ARG A 565 -11.15 10.75 -8.97
N LEU A 566 -9.97 10.26 -9.33
CA LEU A 566 -9.61 8.85 -9.18
C LEU A 566 -9.59 8.43 -7.71
N GLY A 567 -8.95 9.21 -6.83
CA GLY A 567 -8.95 8.90 -5.40
C GLY A 567 -10.33 8.97 -4.76
N ARG A 568 -11.13 9.98 -5.11
CA ARG A 568 -12.53 10.08 -4.66
C ARG A 568 -13.36 8.89 -5.13
N ALA A 569 -13.14 8.43 -6.36
CA ALA A 569 -13.84 7.29 -6.94
C ALA A 569 -13.51 5.98 -6.21
N VAL A 570 -12.22 5.72 -5.92
CA VAL A 570 -11.80 4.55 -5.10
C VAL A 570 -12.40 4.64 -3.70
N SER A 571 -12.27 5.79 -3.04
CA SER A 571 -12.81 6.01 -1.69
C SER A 571 -14.32 5.74 -1.62
N LEU A 572 -15.07 6.26 -2.61
CA LEU A 572 -16.51 6.02 -2.71
C LEU A 572 -16.83 4.54 -2.96
N ALA A 573 -16.09 3.87 -3.85
CA ALA A 573 -16.27 2.45 -4.14
C ALA A 573 -16.08 1.60 -2.87
N THR A 574 -15.04 1.88 -2.09
CA THR A 574 -14.79 1.22 -0.80
C THR A 574 -15.96 1.42 0.16
N LYS A 575 -16.43 2.67 0.33
CA LYS A 575 -17.53 2.99 1.27
C LYS A 575 -18.89 2.44 0.84
N GLN A 576 -19.07 2.14 -0.43
CA GLN A 576 -20.28 1.52 -0.97
C GLN A 576 -20.16 0.00 -1.12
N SER A 577 -19.04 -0.61 -0.70
CA SER A 577 -18.75 -2.04 -0.91
C SER A 577 -18.82 -2.45 -2.39
N ARG A 578 -18.41 -1.56 -3.29
CA ARG A 578 -18.35 -1.77 -4.75
C ARG A 578 -16.91 -1.90 -5.24
N ILE A 579 -16.04 -2.51 -4.44
CA ILE A 579 -14.63 -2.62 -4.80
C ILE A 579 -14.39 -3.59 -5.95
N GLY A 580 -15.24 -4.61 -6.11
CA GLY A 580 -15.25 -5.48 -7.29
C GLY A 580 -15.44 -4.70 -8.60
N ASP A 581 -16.15 -3.56 -8.56
CA ASP A 581 -16.43 -2.73 -9.73
C ASP A 581 -15.35 -1.67 -9.98
N VAL A 582 -14.26 -1.64 -9.21
CA VAL A 582 -13.32 -0.51 -9.17
C VAL A 582 -12.71 -0.22 -10.54
N GLY A 583 -12.48 -1.23 -11.38
CA GLY A 583 -11.98 -1.05 -12.74
C GLY A 583 -12.89 -0.19 -13.60
N ARG A 584 -14.19 -0.49 -13.62
CA ARG A 584 -15.20 0.29 -14.35
C ARG A 584 -15.35 1.70 -13.76
N ILE A 585 -15.41 1.79 -12.43
CA ILE A 585 -15.53 3.08 -11.74
C ILE A 585 -14.36 4.00 -12.11
N LEU A 586 -13.14 3.45 -12.20
CA LEU A 586 -11.96 4.20 -12.62
C LEU A 586 -11.99 4.56 -14.10
N VAL A 587 -12.42 3.65 -14.99
CA VAL A 587 -12.63 3.96 -16.41
C VAL A 587 -13.59 5.13 -16.59
N ASP A 588 -14.73 5.12 -15.88
CA ASP A 588 -15.71 6.21 -15.91
C ASP A 588 -15.10 7.52 -15.37
N ALA A 589 -14.28 7.45 -14.30
CA ALA A 589 -13.63 8.61 -13.70
C ALA A 589 -12.54 9.24 -14.59
N VAL A 590 -11.90 8.47 -15.47
CA VAL A 590 -10.90 8.96 -16.44
C VAL A 590 -11.54 9.66 -17.65
N GLY A 591 -12.79 9.29 -18.00
CA GLY A 591 -13.47 9.83 -19.18
C GLY A 591 -14.31 8.81 -19.94
N GLY A 592 -14.46 7.59 -19.43
CA GLY A 592 -15.24 6.51 -20.04
C GLY A 592 -14.40 5.56 -20.91
N SER A 593 -15.07 4.59 -21.52
CA SER A 593 -14.45 3.48 -22.27
C SER A 593 -13.66 3.89 -23.51
N ALA A 594 -13.86 5.13 -24.01
CA ALA A 594 -13.03 5.68 -25.08
C ALA A 594 -11.62 6.07 -24.59
N ALA A 595 -11.48 6.48 -23.32
CA ALA A 595 -10.25 7.02 -22.76
C ALA A 595 -9.47 6.03 -21.89
N ALA A 596 -10.13 4.97 -21.41
CA ALA A 596 -9.53 3.98 -20.54
C ALA A 596 -10.24 2.62 -20.67
N ARG A 597 -9.53 1.55 -20.31
CA ARG A 597 -10.11 0.20 -20.19
C ARG A 597 -9.33 -0.66 -19.21
N VAL A 598 -10.01 -1.64 -18.63
CA VAL A 598 -9.34 -2.74 -17.94
C VAL A 598 -8.67 -3.61 -19.01
N LEU A 599 -7.36 -3.78 -18.91
CA LEU A 599 -6.55 -4.58 -19.84
C LEU A 599 -6.48 -6.04 -19.42
N PHE A 600 -6.51 -6.30 -18.10
CA PHE A 600 -6.40 -7.64 -17.54
C PHE A 600 -6.80 -7.66 -16.06
N ALA A 601 -7.26 -8.82 -15.58
CA ALA A 601 -7.42 -9.09 -14.16
C ALA A 601 -6.86 -10.49 -13.85
N GLY A 602 -6.14 -10.64 -12.74
CA GLY A 602 -5.55 -11.92 -12.40
C GLY A 602 -4.66 -11.91 -11.17
N LYS A 603 -3.78 -12.92 -11.07
CA LYS A 603 -2.83 -13.09 -9.98
C LYS A 603 -1.40 -12.97 -10.51
N ILE A 604 -0.52 -12.26 -9.79
CA ILE A 604 0.90 -12.24 -10.11
C ILE A 604 1.49 -13.64 -9.85
N THR A 605 1.98 -14.30 -10.89
CA THR A 605 2.55 -15.67 -10.85
C THR A 605 4.03 -15.73 -11.16
N ALA A 606 4.63 -14.62 -11.62
CA ALA A 606 6.07 -14.48 -11.71
C ALA A 606 6.47 -13.01 -11.54
N LEU A 607 7.65 -12.78 -10.98
CA LEU A 607 8.27 -11.48 -10.82
C LEU A 607 9.78 -11.64 -10.97
N GLY A 608 10.40 -10.88 -11.86
CA GLY A 608 11.85 -10.73 -11.96
C GLY A 608 12.25 -9.27 -11.82
N ARG A 609 13.30 -8.98 -11.06
CA ARG A 609 13.84 -7.62 -10.87
C ARG A 609 15.37 -7.61 -10.89
N TYR A 610 15.94 -6.56 -11.44
CA TYR A 610 17.37 -6.24 -11.37
C TYR A 610 17.59 -4.74 -11.52
N ILE A 611 18.78 -4.24 -11.19
CA ILE A 611 19.10 -2.80 -11.30
C ILE A 611 20.14 -2.54 -12.36
N HIS A 612 19.93 -1.47 -13.11
CA HIS A 612 20.86 -1.02 -14.12
C HIS A 612 20.84 0.52 -14.21
N LYS A 613 22.00 1.15 -14.02
CA LYS A 613 22.21 2.61 -14.12
C LYS A 613 21.20 3.46 -13.33
N GLY A 614 20.93 3.06 -12.08
CA GLY A 614 20.03 3.79 -11.19
C GLY A 614 18.54 3.56 -11.45
N HIS A 615 18.18 2.63 -12.34
CA HIS A 615 16.80 2.21 -12.57
C HIS A 615 16.60 0.76 -12.19
N THR A 616 15.40 0.45 -11.69
CA THR A 616 14.92 -0.90 -11.45
C THR A 616 14.26 -1.41 -12.72
N TYR A 617 14.82 -2.47 -13.30
CA TYR A 617 14.26 -3.18 -14.43
C TYR A 617 13.61 -4.47 -13.95
N GLY A 618 12.56 -4.89 -14.63
CA GLY A 618 11.93 -6.15 -14.32
C GLY A 618 10.72 -6.46 -15.18
N GLU A 619 10.06 -7.55 -14.84
CA GLU A 619 8.83 -7.99 -15.47
C GLU A 619 7.96 -8.72 -14.46
N ILE A 620 6.66 -8.44 -14.48
CA ILE A 620 5.65 -9.29 -13.84
C ILE A 620 4.89 -10.11 -14.87
N THR A 621 4.51 -11.32 -14.47
CA THR A 621 3.52 -12.14 -15.18
C THR A 621 2.27 -12.22 -14.33
N VAL A 622 1.14 -11.79 -14.90
CA VAL A 622 -0.20 -11.90 -14.32
C VAL A 622 -0.94 -13.01 -15.04
N THR A 623 -1.44 -14.00 -14.30
CA THR A 623 -2.25 -15.10 -14.86
C THR A 623 -3.70 -14.86 -14.53
N ALA A 624 -4.59 -14.98 -15.52
CA ALA A 624 -6.02 -14.88 -15.28
C ALA A 624 -6.48 -15.95 -14.28
N LEU A 625 -7.43 -15.61 -13.43
CA LEU A 625 -8.03 -16.58 -12.50
C LEU A 625 -8.85 -17.62 -13.27
N ALA A 626 -9.05 -18.81 -12.71
CA ALA A 626 -9.86 -19.84 -13.36
C ALA A 626 -11.34 -19.40 -13.46
N PRO A 627 -12.12 -19.92 -14.43
CA PRO A 627 -13.52 -19.51 -14.63
C PRO A 627 -14.45 -19.66 -13.40
N GLY A 628 -14.09 -20.45 -12.39
CA GLY A 628 -14.81 -20.59 -11.11
C GLY A 628 -14.19 -19.82 -9.93
N GLU A 629 -13.07 -19.12 -10.14
CA GLU A 629 -12.40 -18.24 -9.19
C GLU A 629 -12.44 -16.77 -9.61
N GLN A 630 -12.97 -16.50 -10.81
CA GLN A 630 -13.30 -15.19 -11.32
C GLN A 630 -14.66 -14.80 -10.72
N GLU A 631 -14.71 -13.73 -9.93
CA GLU A 631 -15.96 -12.97 -9.82
C GLU A 631 -16.31 -12.53 -11.26
N GLU A 632 -17.58 -12.67 -11.65
CA GLU A 632 -18.04 -12.21 -12.96
C GLU A 632 -17.73 -10.71 -13.10
N ASP A 633 -16.66 -10.37 -13.82
CA ASP A 633 -16.35 -8.97 -14.11
C ASP A 633 -17.39 -8.44 -15.11
N LEU A 634 -17.82 -7.20 -14.89
CA LEU A 634 -19.12 -6.66 -15.31
C LEU A 634 -19.26 -6.29 -16.81
N GLN A 635 -18.48 -6.94 -17.68
CA GLN A 635 -18.74 -7.01 -19.13
C GLN A 635 -19.03 -8.43 -19.62
N GLY A 636 -18.91 -9.45 -18.76
CA GLY A 636 -18.81 -10.84 -19.22
C GLY A 636 -17.47 -11.13 -19.92
N GLU A 637 -16.51 -10.20 -19.86
CA GLU A 637 -15.15 -10.43 -20.34
C GLU A 637 -14.37 -11.24 -19.31
N THR A 638 -14.39 -12.55 -19.51
CA THR A 638 -13.50 -13.46 -18.78
C THR A 638 -12.10 -13.35 -19.39
N PHE A 639 -11.19 -12.70 -18.65
CA PHE A 639 -9.78 -12.70 -19.02
C PHE A 639 -9.26 -14.14 -19.02
N CYS A 640 -8.41 -14.47 -19.97
CA CYS A 640 -7.80 -15.78 -20.10
C CYS A 640 -6.32 -15.65 -20.44
N GLY A 641 -5.56 -16.73 -20.26
CA GLY A 641 -4.13 -16.75 -20.54
C GLY A 641 -3.31 -15.94 -19.52
N THR A 642 -2.24 -15.29 -19.99
CA THR A 642 -1.32 -14.53 -19.14
C THR A 642 -0.96 -13.18 -19.74
N MET A 643 -0.72 -12.18 -18.89
CA MET A 643 -0.22 -10.88 -19.28
C MET A 643 1.18 -10.65 -18.70
N ARG A 644 2.12 -10.30 -19.57
CA ARG A 644 3.49 -9.89 -19.19
C ARG A 644 3.59 -8.38 -19.24
N ILE A 645 4.14 -7.79 -18.18
CA ILE A 645 4.29 -6.34 -18.02
C ILE A 645 5.73 -6.04 -17.60
N PRO A 646 6.61 -5.73 -18.57
CA PRO A 646 7.94 -5.25 -18.25
C PRO A 646 7.90 -3.80 -17.76
N PHE A 647 8.83 -3.47 -16.89
CA PHE A 647 8.98 -2.15 -16.30
C PHE A 647 10.44 -1.71 -16.23
N LYS A 648 10.63 -0.39 -16.25
CA LYS A 648 11.87 0.31 -15.90
C LYS A 648 11.47 1.43 -14.94
N ASN A 649 11.48 1.20 -13.64
CA ASN A 649 10.79 2.00 -12.60
C ASN A 649 9.26 2.07 -12.79
N GLU A 650 8.78 2.33 -14.01
CA GLU A 650 7.37 2.37 -14.40
C GLU A 650 7.03 1.27 -15.42
N ASN A 651 5.76 0.87 -15.49
CA ASN A 651 5.24 -0.11 -16.44
C ASN A 651 5.31 0.42 -17.88
N LEU A 652 5.82 -0.41 -18.80
CA LEU A 652 6.14 0.03 -20.17
C LEU A 652 5.11 -0.41 -21.22
N TYR A 653 4.74 -1.69 -21.23
CA TYR A 653 3.72 -2.23 -22.12
C TYR A 653 3.06 -3.48 -21.53
N CYS A 654 1.93 -3.86 -22.11
CA CYS A 654 1.19 -5.07 -21.75
C CYS A 654 1.19 -6.03 -22.93
N LYS A 655 1.78 -7.21 -22.75
CA LYS A 655 1.78 -8.29 -23.73
C LYS A 655 0.89 -9.43 -23.24
N HIS A 656 -0.22 -9.65 -23.93
CA HIS A 656 -1.20 -10.70 -23.63
C HIS A 656 -0.88 -11.97 -24.42
N LEU A 657 -0.58 -13.05 -23.72
CA LEU A 657 -0.47 -14.40 -24.26
C LEU A 657 -1.82 -15.10 -24.10
N LEU A 658 -2.51 -15.31 -25.21
CA LEU A 658 -3.80 -15.99 -25.26
C LEU A 658 -3.63 -17.51 -25.10
N PRO A 659 -4.68 -18.25 -24.67
CA PRO A 659 -4.65 -19.72 -24.60
C PRO A 659 -4.32 -20.40 -25.94
N SER A 660 -4.54 -19.72 -27.07
CA SER A 660 -4.14 -20.17 -28.42
C SER A 660 -2.63 -20.20 -28.63
N GLY A 661 -1.84 -19.58 -27.75
CA GLY A 661 -0.40 -19.35 -27.91
C GLY A 661 -0.06 -18.07 -28.67
N GLU A 662 -1.06 -17.30 -29.11
CA GLU A 662 -0.87 -16.00 -29.75
C GLU A 662 -0.45 -14.94 -28.73
N GLU A 663 0.50 -14.08 -29.11
CA GLU A 663 0.98 -12.98 -28.29
C GLU A 663 0.62 -11.63 -28.91
N VAL A 664 -0.10 -10.79 -28.17
CA VAL A 664 -0.56 -9.46 -28.63
C VAL A 664 -0.13 -8.38 -27.66
N VAL A 665 0.42 -7.28 -28.17
CA VAL A 665 0.67 -6.08 -27.35
C VAL A 665 -0.63 -5.26 -27.32
N VAL A 666 -1.22 -5.13 -26.13
CA VAL A 666 -2.57 -4.53 -25.95
C VAL A 666 -2.53 -3.10 -25.43
N ALA A 667 -1.38 -2.65 -24.94
CA ALA A 667 -1.10 -1.28 -24.52
C ALA A 667 0.42 -1.06 -24.47
N GLY A 668 0.86 0.17 -24.71
CA GLY A 668 2.27 0.57 -24.57
C GLY A 668 2.40 2.07 -24.37
N VAL A 669 3.49 2.50 -23.74
CA VAL A 669 3.81 3.92 -23.58
C VAL A 669 3.76 4.67 -24.92
N PRO A 670 3.29 5.94 -24.95
CA PRO A 670 3.03 6.83 -23.81
C PRO A 670 1.76 6.54 -22.99
N ASP A 671 0.86 5.65 -23.44
CA ASP A 671 -0.35 5.33 -22.68
C ASP A 671 0.00 4.81 -21.28
N LEU A 672 -0.86 5.14 -20.30
CA LEU A 672 -0.63 4.81 -18.91
C LEU A 672 -1.03 3.37 -18.64
N ILE A 673 -0.18 2.65 -17.91
CA ILE A 673 -0.43 1.26 -17.48
C ILE A 673 -0.28 1.21 -15.97
N SER A 674 -1.40 1.04 -15.29
CA SER A 674 -1.47 1.03 -13.83
C SER A 674 -1.86 -0.35 -13.34
N VAL A 675 -1.10 -0.90 -12.40
CA VAL A 675 -1.41 -2.17 -11.75
C VAL A 675 -1.98 -1.83 -10.38
N LEU A 676 -3.20 -2.27 -10.11
CA LEU A 676 -3.94 -2.00 -8.88
C LEU A 676 -4.13 -3.30 -8.10
N ASP A 677 -4.12 -3.20 -6.78
CA ASP A 677 -4.55 -4.30 -5.91
C ASP A 677 -6.06 -4.47 -6.03
N ALA A 678 -6.49 -5.66 -6.48
CA ALA A 678 -7.90 -5.95 -6.74
C ALA A 678 -8.75 -5.94 -5.47
N GLN A 679 -8.16 -6.07 -4.27
CA GLN A 679 -8.90 -6.14 -3.01
C GLN A 679 -9.30 -4.76 -2.47
N ASN A 680 -8.55 -3.70 -2.82
CA ASN A 680 -8.75 -2.37 -2.25
C ASN A 680 -8.74 -1.24 -3.30
N GLY A 681 -8.48 -1.55 -4.58
CA GLY A 681 -8.47 -0.58 -5.68
C GLY A 681 -7.29 0.39 -5.66
N LEU A 682 -6.34 0.24 -4.75
CA LEU A 682 -5.16 1.10 -4.65
C LEU A 682 -4.10 0.66 -5.67
N ALA A 683 -3.35 1.63 -6.16
CA ALA A 683 -2.22 1.35 -7.05
C ALA A 683 -1.08 0.62 -6.31
N LEU A 684 -0.36 -0.19 -7.06
CA LEU A 684 0.85 -0.87 -6.62
C LEU A 684 2.05 -0.29 -7.38
N GLY A 685 3.06 0.17 -6.63
CA GLY A 685 4.35 0.53 -7.19
C GLY A 685 5.12 -0.69 -7.68
N THR A 686 6.04 -0.50 -8.61
CA THR A 686 6.94 -1.55 -9.07
C THR A 686 7.79 -2.15 -7.96
N PRO A 687 8.13 -1.49 -6.83
CA PRO A 687 8.74 -2.15 -5.66
C PRO A 687 7.76 -3.03 -4.87
N GLU A 688 6.46 -2.72 -4.96
CA GLU A 688 5.38 -3.30 -4.15
C GLU A 688 4.78 -4.57 -4.75
N TYR A 689 5.08 -4.90 -6.01
CA TYR A 689 4.64 -6.17 -6.61
C TYR A 689 5.22 -7.35 -5.84
N LYS A 690 4.37 -8.33 -5.52
CA LYS A 690 4.71 -9.57 -4.84
C LYS A 690 4.03 -10.75 -5.53
N TYR A 691 4.68 -11.90 -5.52
CA TYR A 691 4.06 -13.14 -5.98
C TYR A 691 2.76 -13.38 -5.21
N GLY A 692 1.72 -13.74 -5.95
CA GLY A 692 0.44 -14.15 -5.42
C GLY A 692 -0.57 -13.04 -5.14
N GLN A 693 -0.19 -11.77 -5.31
CA GLN A 693 -1.13 -10.64 -5.26
C GLN A 693 -2.16 -10.74 -6.39
N ARG A 694 -3.42 -10.44 -6.06
CA ARG A 694 -4.50 -10.27 -7.03
C ARG A 694 -4.49 -8.83 -7.53
N VAL A 695 -4.50 -8.66 -8.84
CA VAL A 695 -4.33 -7.35 -9.47
C VAL A 695 -5.30 -7.12 -10.63
N LEU A 696 -5.62 -5.84 -10.81
CA LEU A 696 -6.28 -5.30 -11.98
C LEU A 696 -5.26 -4.46 -12.76
N VAL A 697 -5.21 -4.62 -14.09
CA VAL A 697 -4.36 -3.82 -14.97
C VAL A 697 -5.23 -2.83 -15.71
N LEU A 698 -5.08 -1.54 -15.40
CA LEU A 698 -5.82 -0.43 -16.00
C LEU A 698 -4.95 0.27 -17.05
N GLY A 699 -5.49 0.41 -18.27
CA GLY A 699 -4.91 1.23 -19.33
C GLY A 699 -5.64 2.57 -19.45
N MET A 700 -4.91 3.68 -19.60
CA MET A 700 -5.49 5.01 -19.87
C MET A 700 -4.73 5.70 -21.01
N THR A 701 -5.46 6.36 -21.92
CA THR A 701 -4.89 6.98 -23.11
C THR A 701 -4.03 8.20 -22.77
N ALA A 702 -2.87 8.30 -23.42
CA ALA A 702 -1.92 9.39 -23.24
C ALA A 702 -2.43 10.73 -23.77
N ALA A 703 -1.93 11.80 -23.15
CA ALA A 703 -2.23 13.16 -23.57
C ALA A 703 -1.63 13.51 -24.96
N PRO A 704 -2.28 14.38 -25.75
CA PRO A 704 -1.82 14.79 -27.08
C PRO A 704 -0.43 15.43 -27.11
N GLN A 705 0.06 15.95 -25.98
CA GLN A 705 1.42 16.46 -25.84
C GLN A 705 2.48 15.39 -26.15
N TRP A 706 2.13 14.11 -25.96
CA TRP A 706 2.98 12.96 -26.31
C TRP A 706 2.70 12.38 -27.69
N THR A 707 1.44 12.35 -28.11
CA THR A 707 1.01 11.59 -29.30
C THR A 707 0.79 12.46 -30.53
N GLY A 708 0.63 13.78 -30.35
CA GLY A 708 0.32 14.73 -31.43
C GLY A 708 1.51 15.12 -32.31
N THR A 709 2.74 14.76 -31.92
CA THR A 709 3.96 15.04 -32.71
C THR A 709 4.86 13.81 -32.78
N GLN A 710 5.65 13.70 -33.85
CA GLN A 710 6.64 12.63 -33.98
C GLN A 710 7.67 12.68 -32.84
N ARG A 711 8.12 13.87 -32.44
CA ARG A 711 9.07 14.05 -31.34
C ARG A 711 8.51 13.55 -30.01
N GLY A 712 7.21 13.74 -29.76
CA GLY A 712 6.54 13.18 -28.59
C GLY A 712 6.65 11.65 -28.55
N LEU A 713 6.41 10.98 -29.68
CA LEU A 713 6.56 9.53 -29.80
C LEU A 713 8.03 9.09 -29.71
N ASP A 714 8.96 9.81 -30.33
CA ASP A 714 10.40 9.49 -30.29
C ASP A 714 10.98 9.52 -28.87
N LEU A 715 10.39 10.32 -27.98
CA LEU A 715 10.81 10.45 -26.57
C LEU A 715 9.97 9.60 -25.61
N GLY A 716 8.67 9.47 -25.87
CA GLY A 716 7.70 8.89 -24.93
C GLY A 716 7.26 7.46 -25.25
N ALA A 717 7.46 6.98 -26.48
CA ALA A 717 7.02 5.65 -26.90
C ALA A 717 8.10 4.56 -26.74
N LEU A 718 7.69 3.30 -26.90
CA LEU A 718 8.51 2.10 -26.70
C LEU A 718 9.90 2.10 -27.36
N PRO A 719 10.10 2.65 -28.58
CA PRO A 719 11.43 2.77 -29.18
C PRO A 719 12.44 3.56 -28.33
N ALA A 720 11.98 4.56 -27.58
CA ALA A 720 12.83 5.34 -26.66
C ALA A 720 13.44 4.49 -25.52
N PHE A 721 12.83 3.33 -25.26
CA PHE A 721 13.22 2.37 -24.23
C PHE A 721 13.98 1.17 -24.81
N GLY A 722 14.22 1.14 -26.13
CA GLY A 722 14.94 0.07 -26.82
C GLY A 722 14.05 -1.08 -27.31
N TYR A 723 12.73 -0.90 -27.37
CA TYR A 723 11.82 -1.89 -27.94
C TYR A 723 11.44 -1.50 -29.36
N ASP A 724 11.63 -2.43 -30.31
CA ASP A 724 11.20 -2.26 -31.70
C ASP A 724 9.71 -2.60 -31.85
N ILE A 725 8.86 -1.82 -31.16
CA ILE A 725 7.40 -1.96 -31.14
C ILE A 725 6.80 -0.59 -31.46
N PRO A 726 6.03 -0.45 -32.55
CA PRO A 726 5.41 0.83 -32.90
C PRO A 726 4.30 1.17 -31.89
N TYR A 727 4.09 2.47 -31.68
CA TYR A 727 2.98 2.94 -30.84
C TYR A 727 1.65 2.71 -31.55
N VAL A 728 0.70 2.12 -30.81
CA VAL A 728 -0.71 2.01 -31.19
C VAL A 728 -1.50 2.58 -30.04
N ALA A 729 -2.30 3.61 -30.31
CA ALA A 729 -3.10 4.27 -29.29
C ALA A 729 -4.11 3.31 -28.67
N LEU A 730 -4.19 3.34 -27.34
CA LEU A 730 -5.16 2.58 -26.57
C LEU A 730 -6.61 3.00 -26.86
N GLY A 731 -6.82 4.29 -27.13
CA GLY A 731 -8.13 4.91 -27.32
C GLY A 731 -8.00 6.40 -27.65
N GLU A 732 -9.00 7.18 -27.26
CA GLU A 732 -9.06 8.64 -27.47
C GLU A 732 -8.81 9.39 -26.15
N TYR A 733 -7.95 10.41 -26.18
CA TYR A 733 -7.72 11.23 -25.01
C TYR A 733 -8.93 12.10 -24.69
N VAL A 734 -9.44 11.98 -23.46
CA VAL A 734 -10.45 12.87 -22.90
C VAL A 734 -9.77 13.79 -21.89
N ARG A 735 -9.85 15.10 -22.10
CA ARG A 735 -9.30 16.07 -21.14
C ARG A 735 -10.02 15.89 -19.80
N PRO A 736 -9.29 15.73 -18.68
CA PRO A 736 -9.92 15.61 -17.37
C PRO A 736 -10.75 16.86 -17.05
N ARG A 737 -11.91 16.65 -16.42
CA ARG A 737 -12.75 17.77 -15.97
C ARG A 737 -12.00 18.55 -14.88
N SER A 738 -12.02 19.88 -14.91
CA SER A 738 -11.36 20.69 -13.88
C SER A 738 -12.24 20.77 -12.62
N VAL A 739 -11.65 20.56 -11.43
CA VAL A 739 -12.31 20.87 -10.14
C VAL A 739 -12.59 22.36 -10.04
N ILE A 740 -11.66 23.20 -10.49
CA ILE A 740 -11.77 24.66 -10.39
C ILE A 740 -12.96 25.15 -11.23
N GLU A 741 -13.09 24.69 -12.47
CA GLU A 741 -14.21 25.08 -13.34
C GLU A 741 -15.56 24.51 -12.87
N GLU A 742 -15.57 23.29 -12.33
CA GLU A 742 -16.79 22.61 -11.89
C GLU A 742 -17.36 23.21 -10.59
N TYR A 743 -16.51 23.68 -9.68
CA TYR A 743 -16.91 24.12 -8.34
C TYR A 743 -16.66 25.61 -8.06
N GLY A 744 -16.09 26.37 -8.99
CA GLY A 744 -15.75 27.79 -8.81
C GLY A 744 -16.89 28.78 -9.04
N SER A 745 -18.13 28.32 -9.19
CA SER A 745 -19.30 29.16 -9.47
C SER A 745 -19.90 29.81 -8.23
#